data_AF-M5TUA4-F1
#
_entry.id   AF-M5TUA4-F1
#
_cell.length_a   1.000
_cell.length_b   1.000
_cell.length_c   1.000
_cell.angle_alpha   90.00
_cell.angle_beta   90.00
_cell.angle_gamma   90.00
#
_symmetry.space_group_name_H-M   'P 1'
#
loop_
_entity.id
_entity.type
_entity.pdbx_description
1 polymer ?
#
loop_
_entity_poly.entity_id
_entity_poly.type
_entity_poly.pdbx_seq_one_letter_code
_entity_poly.pdbx_strand_id
1 'polypeptide(L)'
;MFRFHWLHRASVLAIIAGSIATLSPISVSNASESEQTDAEKTSRLAADVKELLRSRCSQCHGNDQQIADLNVLSLESLLADDQVVPGDASNSRLYEILIEEDEDTRMPKGAPPLSEKELALVRHWIEADAPAFPADIEQPVEEDRDDSLNGLVGVDYVLKQILAHQRTLPVEKRVRMRYFSCNHLIAGGATREQIDLQRKALAKAANHLSYQPRIAPLTIVDGETATVFAYDLRDLGWHIQPYRNAAKSANRAEYNLFDLVLLEYPYSIAYEASETYDRLAMEYMHPAGMVRPIPYVRVDWFCSAALQPALYNDLMRLPLHLNDLEKQIGVDSQANVRDGIAQRGAVAVSGVSHNNRAMERHPSNHGSYWKSIDYASSKGRDNLFADPINLHGAGGEMIFSLPNGLQAYYLATGDGLRLDSAPTTIVTDKFSEDKNVRNGLSCIRCHDRGMKPFRDDVRASVIDLPGSYGFDKRKVAELYPTKETMDELIEEDRIRFLTAMKKVNGDDSDNETLAPVSRRFLDAPIAYHTAVGELGLQSENSFEGMFRSPQFAGAGLVPLSNNGVIRRDMWEDYFPSIVEFLGLGVPVIPVDAVTRPDFRVDGSNISVALSTSHTNNLYSPGDDLVIFAKNEGQTTVYVEMIGTGVGGEKVVLVPAGKTLAPGETLRFPETGSLKVQSTLGNERITLFASLDEFEGGQVLSAKNMADRFVHPFYKLNVHGAVAQLDHKANRIEKQTLTIETR
;
A
#
# COMPACT_ATOMS: atom_id res chain seq x y z
N MET A 1 -26.65 -2.30 -25.29
CA MET A 1 -26.71 -0.90 -25.75
C MET A 1 -25.34 -0.30 -25.48
N PHE A 2 -24.47 -0.32 -26.48
CA PHE A 2 -23.05 0.05 -26.37
C PHE A 2 -22.87 1.57 -26.40
N ARG A 3 -22.04 2.12 -25.50
CA ARG A 3 -21.52 3.49 -25.62
C ARG A 3 -19.99 3.45 -25.55
N PHE A 4 -19.37 3.07 -26.66
CA PHE A 4 -17.97 3.39 -26.95
C PHE A 4 -17.97 4.58 -27.91
N HIS A 5 -17.37 5.69 -27.49
CA HIS A 5 -17.18 6.85 -28.37
C HIS A 5 -15.97 6.61 -29.27
N TRP A 6 -16.18 6.71 -30.59
CA TRP A 6 -15.15 6.72 -31.62
C TRP A 6 -15.37 7.92 -32.58
N LEU A 7 -14.25 8.31 -33.25
CA LEU A 7 -14.09 9.12 -34.49
C LEU A 7 -13.76 10.63 -34.28
N HIS A 8 -12.74 11.27 -34.92
CA HIS A 8 -12.09 11.07 -36.24
C HIS A 8 -10.67 11.70 -36.42
N ARG A 9 -9.79 10.96 -37.17
CA ARG A 9 -8.86 11.32 -38.31
C ARG A 9 -7.75 12.39 -38.14
N ALA A 10 -6.58 12.36 -38.82
CA ALA A 10 -5.74 11.39 -39.54
C ALA A 10 -4.42 12.11 -39.98
N SER A 11 -3.28 11.40 -39.93
CA SER A 11 -2.06 11.41 -40.78
C SER A 11 -1.34 12.70 -41.21
N VAL A 12 0.00 12.75 -41.03
CA VAL A 12 1.05 12.94 -42.09
C VAL A 12 2.43 12.44 -41.59
N LEU A 13 3.11 11.65 -42.44
CA LEU A 13 4.51 11.20 -42.35
C LEU A 13 5.51 12.32 -42.69
N ALA A 14 6.71 12.29 -42.10
CA ALA A 14 7.93 12.73 -42.80
C ALA A 14 9.19 12.05 -42.25
N ILE A 15 9.95 11.46 -43.17
CA ILE A 15 11.27 10.82 -43.04
C ILE A 15 12.35 11.90 -43.02
N ILE A 16 13.32 11.83 -42.11
CA ILE A 16 14.67 12.38 -42.35
C ILE A 16 15.72 11.37 -41.84
N ALA A 17 16.49 10.86 -42.79
CA ALA A 17 17.75 10.16 -42.58
C ALA A 17 18.89 11.17 -42.50
N GLY A 18 19.93 10.88 -41.71
CA GLY A 18 21.26 11.46 -41.95
C GLY A 18 22.19 11.55 -40.75
N SER A 19 23.33 10.87 -40.92
CA SER A 19 24.66 11.23 -40.41
C SER A 19 25.09 10.68 -39.04
N ILE A 20 25.77 9.52 -39.12
CA ILE A 20 26.70 9.01 -38.11
C ILE A 20 27.98 9.85 -38.20
N ALA A 21 28.30 10.59 -37.14
CA ALA A 21 29.61 11.19 -36.93
C ALA A 21 30.33 10.41 -35.82
N THR A 22 31.43 9.77 -36.19
CA THR A 22 32.36 9.12 -35.26
C THR A 22 33.15 10.18 -34.51
N LEU A 23 33.00 10.22 -33.17
CA LEU A 23 33.89 10.96 -32.27
C LEU A 23 34.51 9.98 -31.27
N SER A 24 35.83 9.95 -31.26
CA SER A 24 36.67 9.19 -30.32
C SER A 24 36.37 9.59 -28.87
N PRO A 25 36.45 8.64 -27.92
CA PRO A 25 36.22 8.94 -26.51
C PRO A 25 37.39 9.74 -25.94
N ILE A 26 37.08 10.89 -25.33
CA ILE A 26 37.97 11.58 -24.39
C ILE A 26 37.62 11.01 -23.02
N SER A 27 38.56 10.27 -22.42
CA SER A 27 38.45 9.77 -21.05
C SER A 27 38.48 10.93 -20.07
N VAL A 28 37.37 11.14 -19.36
CA VAL A 28 37.28 11.96 -18.14
C VAL A 28 36.89 11.01 -17.01
N SER A 29 37.65 11.04 -15.92
CA SER A 29 37.61 10.08 -14.81
C SER A 29 36.29 10.12 -14.03
N ASN A 30 35.51 9.04 -14.12
CA ASN A 30 34.39 8.70 -13.24
C ASN A 30 34.93 7.97 -12.00
N ALA A 31 35.04 8.66 -10.86
CA ALA A 31 35.50 8.04 -9.61
C ALA A 31 34.44 8.04 -8.48
N SER A 32 33.27 8.67 -8.65
CA SER A 32 32.26 8.78 -7.57
C SER A 32 30.92 8.08 -7.83
N GLU A 33 30.64 7.66 -9.07
CA GLU A 33 29.41 6.93 -9.44
C GLU A 33 29.50 5.41 -9.23
N SER A 34 30.71 4.84 -9.16
CA SER A 34 30.92 3.39 -8.94
C SER A 34 30.77 2.98 -7.48
N GLU A 35 31.08 3.87 -6.53
CA GLU A 35 31.11 3.54 -5.10
C GLU A 35 29.71 3.28 -4.50
N GLN A 36 28.65 3.92 -5.01
CA GLN A 36 27.27 3.74 -4.49
C GLN A 36 26.59 2.45 -4.95
N THR A 37 26.93 1.89 -6.12
CA THR A 37 26.37 0.61 -6.59
C THR A 37 27.03 -0.61 -5.95
N ASP A 38 28.27 -0.46 -5.50
CA ASP A 38 29.03 -1.55 -4.89
C ASP A 38 28.63 -1.76 -3.44
N ALA A 39 28.40 -0.68 -2.68
CA ALA A 39 27.94 -0.77 -1.28
C ALA A 39 26.60 -1.52 -1.12
N GLU A 40 25.64 -1.32 -2.03
CA GLU A 40 24.33 -2.00 -1.97
C GLU A 40 24.42 -3.48 -2.35
N LYS A 41 25.27 -3.84 -3.33
CA LYS A 41 25.55 -5.23 -3.66
C LYS A 41 26.27 -5.96 -2.53
N THR A 42 27.25 -5.29 -1.92
CA THR A 42 28.00 -5.79 -0.76
C THR A 42 27.08 -6.03 0.44
N SER A 43 26.14 -5.12 0.70
CA SER A 43 25.16 -5.29 1.77
C SER A 43 24.20 -6.46 1.52
N ARG A 44 23.73 -6.64 0.28
CA ARG A 44 22.88 -7.79 -0.10
C ARG A 44 23.63 -9.12 0.03
N LEU A 45 24.88 -9.17 -0.43
CA LEU A 45 25.73 -10.36 -0.28
C LEU A 45 25.93 -10.75 1.20
N ALA A 46 26.18 -9.77 2.07
CA ALA A 46 26.27 -9.99 3.52
C ALA A 46 24.95 -10.51 4.12
N ALA A 47 23.81 -9.98 3.66
CA ALA A 47 22.49 -10.44 4.10
C ALA A 47 22.20 -11.89 3.68
N ASP A 48 22.50 -12.24 2.42
CA ASP A 48 22.27 -13.58 1.88
C ASP A 48 23.14 -14.64 2.60
N VAL A 49 24.39 -14.31 2.92
CA VAL A 49 25.26 -15.19 3.72
C VAL A 49 24.78 -15.30 5.17
N LYS A 50 24.34 -14.19 5.79
CA LYS A 50 23.78 -14.24 7.15
C LYS A 50 22.57 -15.17 7.22
N GLU A 51 21.69 -15.13 6.22
CA GLU A 51 20.51 -16.01 6.15
C GLU A 51 20.89 -17.48 5.90
N LEU A 52 21.90 -17.73 5.08
CA LEU A 52 22.44 -19.08 4.89
C LEU A 52 23.01 -19.65 6.20
N LEU A 53 23.82 -18.87 6.92
CA LEU A 53 24.39 -19.28 8.21
C LEU A 53 23.29 -19.47 9.28
N ARG A 54 22.25 -18.63 9.27
CA ARG A 54 21.06 -18.79 10.13
C ARG A 54 20.32 -20.09 9.84
N SER A 55 20.05 -20.39 8.58
CA SER A 55 19.27 -21.57 8.21
C SER A 55 20.03 -22.88 8.36
N ARG A 56 21.36 -22.88 8.20
CA ARG A 56 22.17 -24.12 8.15
C ARG A 56 23.05 -24.36 9.36
N CYS A 57 23.41 -23.32 10.11
CA CYS A 57 24.49 -23.39 11.11
C CYS A 57 24.06 -22.91 12.50
N SER A 58 23.14 -21.94 12.62
CA SER A 58 22.85 -21.28 13.90
C SER A 58 22.13 -22.15 14.93
N GLN A 59 21.63 -23.32 14.54
CA GLN A 59 21.06 -24.27 15.50
C GLN A 59 22.11 -24.75 16.52
N CYS A 60 23.37 -24.89 16.08
CA CYS A 60 24.48 -25.34 16.92
C CYS A 60 25.52 -24.24 17.20
N HIS A 61 25.57 -23.21 16.36
CA HIS A 61 26.53 -22.11 16.42
C HIS A 61 25.84 -20.74 16.31
N GLY A 62 24.75 -20.52 17.06
CA GLY A 62 23.96 -19.28 17.06
C GLY A 62 23.87 -18.64 18.45
N ASN A 63 22.95 -17.68 18.62
CA ASN A 63 22.80 -16.96 19.90
C ASN A 63 22.38 -17.88 21.06
N ASP A 64 21.55 -18.89 20.78
CA ASP A 64 21.02 -19.80 21.80
C ASP A 64 21.98 -20.94 22.17
N GLN A 65 22.84 -21.34 21.23
CA GLN A 65 23.81 -22.43 21.41
C GLN A 65 25.08 -22.16 20.60
N GLN A 66 26.25 -22.17 21.26
CA GLN A 66 27.56 -21.84 20.68
C GLN A 66 28.53 -23.00 20.89
N ILE A 67 28.39 -24.07 20.10
CA ILE A 67 29.36 -25.16 20.14
C ILE A 67 30.73 -24.62 19.69
N ALA A 68 31.79 -24.98 20.43
CA ALA A 68 33.14 -24.47 20.23
C ALA A 68 33.26 -22.94 20.34
N ASP A 69 32.41 -22.30 21.16
CA ASP A 69 32.39 -20.86 21.42
C ASP A 69 32.23 -19.99 20.15
N LEU A 70 31.62 -20.57 19.11
CA LEU A 70 31.40 -19.93 17.82
C LEU A 70 29.94 -19.51 17.65
N ASN A 71 29.72 -18.24 17.30
CA ASN A 71 28.45 -17.70 16.85
C ASN A 71 28.54 -17.23 15.40
N VAL A 72 28.02 -18.03 14.47
CA VAL A 72 28.05 -17.75 13.03
C VAL A 72 27.20 -16.55 12.60
N LEU A 73 26.35 -16.01 13.48
CA LEU A 73 25.55 -14.81 13.21
C LEU A 73 26.24 -13.52 13.65
N SER A 74 27.39 -13.64 14.33
CA SER A 74 28.22 -12.51 14.75
C SER A 74 29.47 -12.43 13.89
N LEU A 75 29.63 -11.34 13.14
CA LEU A 75 30.85 -11.10 12.37
C LEU A 75 32.07 -11.06 13.30
N GLU A 76 31.95 -10.46 14.48
CA GLU A 76 33.03 -10.42 15.47
C GLU A 76 33.49 -11.83 15.87
N SER A 77 32.53 -12.75 16.06
CA SER A 77 32.84 -14.14 16.38
C SER A 77 33.44 -14.89 15.19
N LEU A 78 33.01 -14.59 13.97
CA LEU A 78 33.60 -15.18 12.75
C LEU A 78 35.01 -14.64 12.45
N LEU A 79 35.33 -13.42 12.85
CA LEU A 79 36.68 -12.86 12.66
C LEU A 79 37.65 -13.27 13.78
N ALA A 80 37.12 -13.78 14.90
CA ALA A 80 37.94 -14.31 15.97
C ALA A 80 38.60 -15.63 15.55
N ASP A 81 39.83 -15.85 16.03
CA ASP A 81 40.60 -17.09 15.84
C ASP A 81 40.64 -17.61 14.38
N ASP A 82 40.74 -16.68 13.41
CA ASP A 82 40.82 -16.92 11.97
C ASP A 82 39.72 -17.84 11.41
N GLN A 83 38.52 -17.86 12.04
CA GLN A 83 37.38 -18.61 11.51
C GLN A 83 37.01 -18.11 10.11
N VAL A 84 37.08 -16.80 9.90
CA VAL A 84 37.03 -16.12 8.61
C VAL A 84 38.22 -15.17 8.53
N VAL A 85 39.01 -15.32 7.48
CA VAL A 85 40.07 -14.40 7.10
C VAL A 85 39.54 -13.55 5.93
N PRO A 86 39.18 -12.27 6.16
CA PRO A 86 38.67 -11.39 5.10
C PRO A 86 39.59 -11.36 3.89
N GLY A 87 39.01 -11.50 2.71
CA GLY A 87 39.72 -11.53 1.43
C GLY A 87 40.33 -12.88 1.07
N ASP A 88 40.35 -13.87 1.98
CA ASP A 88 41.01 -15.16 1.76
C ASP A 88 40.19 -16.36 2.25
N ALA A 89 39.33 -16.87 1.37
CA ALA A 89 38.55 -18.07 1.64
C ALA A 89 39.41 -19.33 1.81
N SER A 90 40.63 -19.38 1.25
CA SER A 90 41.49 -20.58 1.34
C SER A 90 42.14 -20.73 2.70
N ASN A 91 42.35 -19.61 3.41
CA ASN A 91 42.86 -19.58 4.78
C ASN A 91 41.76 -19.39 5.84
N SER A 92 40.48 -19.38 5.44
CA SER A 92 39.34 -19.26 6.35
C SER A 92 38.90 -20.64 6.83
N ARG A 93 39.02 -20.91 8.14
CA ARG A 93 38.65 -22.22 8.73
C ARG A 93 37.19 -22.59 8.50
N LEU A 94 36.29 -21.60 8.48
CA LEU A 94 34.87 -21.79 8.15
C LEU A 94 34.72 -22.42 6.78
N TYR A 95 35.40 -21.90 5.76
CA TYR A 95 35.25 -22.38 4.39
C TYR A 95 35.91 -23.75 4.21
N GLU A 96 37.07 -23.99 4.83
CA GLU A 96 37.76 -25.28 4.84
C GLU A 96 36.83 -26.40 5.33
N ILE A 97 36.20 -26.21 6.50
CA ILE A 97 35.29 -27.21 7.10
C ILE A 97 34.02 -27.44 6.25
N LEU A 98 33.55 -26.43 5.52
CA LEU A 98 32.36 -26.56 4.66
C LEU A 98 32.63 -27.39 3.40
N ILE A 99 33.87 -27.46 2.93
CA ILE A 99 34.28 -28.19 1.72
C ILE A 99 34.95 -29.55 2.00
N GLU A 100 35.12 -29.92 3.27
CA GLU A 100 35.71 -31.20 3.66
C GLU A 100 34.94 -32.39 3.07
N GLU A 101 35.67 -33.44 2.67
CA GLU A 101 35.05 -34.66 2.10
C GLU A 101 34.58 -35.63 3.20
N ASP A 102 35.22 -35.59 4.37
CA ASP A 102 34.90 -36.46 5.49
C ASP A 102 33.64 -35.98 6.23
N GLU A 103 32.59 -36.78 6.22
CA GLU A 103 31.30 -36.45 6.85
C GLU A 103 31.37 -36.30 8.37
N ASP A 104 32.38 -36.89 9.04
CA ASP A 104 32.54 -36.80 10.50
C ASP A 104 33.14 -35.46 10.95
N THR A 105 33.82 -34.75 10.03
CA THR A 105 34.48 -33.46 10.26
C THR A 105 33.81 -32.30 9.51
N ARG A 106 33.17 -32.56 8.36
CA ARG A 106 32.44 -31.57 7.55
C ARG A 106 31.25 -30.98 8.30
N MET A 107 31.07 -29.67 8.16
CA MET A 107 29.83 -29.00 8.59
C MET A 107 28.90 -28.72 7.39
N PRO A 108 27.57 -28.75 7.58
CA PRO A 108 26.86 -29.04 8.82
C PRO A 108 26.85 -30.55 9.15
N LYS A 109 27.21 -30.89 10.39
CA LYS A 109 27.37 -32.28 10.83
C LYS A 109 26.03 -33.04 10.83
N GLY A 110 26.00 -34.21 10.20
CA GLY A 110 24.80 -35.04 10.10
C GLY A 110 23.71 -34.47 9.17
N ALA A 111 24.02 -33.43 8.40
CA ALA A 111 23.14 -32.86 7.39
C ALA A 111 23.76 -32.97 5.98
N PRO A 112 22.94 -32.87 4.91
CA PRO A 112 23.44 -32.81 3.54
C PRO A 112 24.47 -31.67 3.37
N PRO A 113 25.48 -31.84 2.51
CA PRO A 113 26.43 -30.78 2.19
C PRO A 113 25.72 -29.57 1.59
N LEU A 114 26.34 -28.40 1.77
CA LEU A 114 25.92 -27.19 1.06
C LEU A 114 26.04 -27.42 -0.45
N SER A 115 25.09 -26.90 -1.20
CA SER A 115 25.16 -26.90 -2.67
C SER A 115 26.32 -26.04 -3.16
N GLU A 116 26.78 -26.30 -4.39
CA GLU A 116 27.84 -25.51 -5.02
C GLU A 116 27.53 -24.00 -5.03
N LYS A 117 26.24 -23.64 -5.14
CA LYS A 117 25.79 -22.23 -5.09
C LYS A 117 25.92 -21.64 -3.69
N GLU A 118 25.56 -22.38 -2.65
CA GLU A 118 25.69 -21.95 -1.25
C GLU A 118 27.17 -21.82 -0.85
N LEU A 119 28.02 -22.76 -1.28
CA LEU A 119 29.48 -22.67 -1.09
C LEU A 119 30.07 -21.46 -1.82
N ALA A 120 29.70 -21.25 -3.10
CA ALA A 120 30.15 -20.09 -3.86
C ALA A 120 29.71 -18.76 -3.22
N LEU A 121 28.54 -18.74 -2.57
CA LEU A 121 28.04 -17.56 -1.87
C LEU A 121 28.90 -17.21 -0.64
N VAL A 122 29.19 -18.19 0.21
CA VAL A 122 30.09 -18.00 1.38
C VAL A 122 31.48 -17.59 0.92
N ARG A 123 32.02 -18.26 -0.11
CA ARG A 123 33.32 -17.92 -0.69
C ARG A 123 33.38 -16.48 -1.16
N HIS A 124 32.38 -16.07 -1.95
CA HIS A 124 32.33 -14.72 -2.53
C HIS A 124 32.22 -13.64 -1.46
N TRP A 125 31.49 -13.90 -0.38
CA TRP A 125 31.41 -13.00 0.76
C TRP A 125 32.75 -12.87 1.51
N ILE A 126 33.47 -13.98 1.75
CA ILE A 126 34.80 -13.92 2.36
C ILE A 126 35.77 -13.15 1.46
N GLU A 127 35.80 -13.47 0.16
CA GLU A 127 36.66 -12.79 -0.83
C GLU A 127 36.30 -11.31 -1.02
N ALA A 128 35.10 -10.88 -0.66
CA ALA A 128 34.66 -9.49 -0.65
C ALA A 128 34.98 -8.75 0.67
N ASP A 129 36.02 -9.19 1.39
CA ASP A 129 36.44 -8.69 2.71
C ASP A 129 35.42 -8.91 3.84
N ALA A 130 34.60 -9.97 3.75
CA ALA A 130 33.63 -10.37 4.78
C ALA A 130 32.79 -9.19 5.30
N PRO A 131 32.04 -8.50 4.41
CA PRO A 131 31.31 -7.30 4.76
C PRO A 131 30.30 -7.55 5.89
N ALA A 132 30.13 -6.54 6.75
CA ALA A 132 29.36 -6.69 7.97
C ALA A 132 27.90 -7.08 7.72
N PHE A 133 27.42 -7.99 8.56
CA PHE A 133 26.03 -8.40 8.54
C PHE A 133 25.08 -7.23 8.85
N PRO A 134 23.94 -7.12 8.16
CA PRO A 134 22.90 -6.18 8.55
C PRO A 134 22.39 -6.52 9.96
N ALA A 135 21.94 -5.52 10.72
CA ALA A 135 21.34 -5.74 12.03
C ALA A 135 20.10 -6.66 11.90
N ASP A 136 19.91 -7.56 12.87
CA ASP A 136 18.67 -8.32 12.93
C ASP A 136 17.51 -7.38 13.24
N ILE A 137 16.35 -7.65 12.65
CA ILE A 137 15.12 -6.97 13.04
C ILE A 137 14.90 -7.35 14.50
N GLU A 138 15.09 -6.39 15.42
CA GLU A 138 14.81 -6.60 16.84
C GLU A 138 13.38 -7.12 16.98
N GLN A 139 13.23 -8.30 17.58
CA GLN A 139 11.91 -8.75 18.00
C GLN A 139 11.39 -7.74 19.03
N PRO A 140 10.17 -7.21 18.88
CA PRO A 140 9.61 -6.32 19.88
C PRO A 140 9.64 -7.03 21.24
N VAL A 141 10.36 -6.45 22.20
CA VAL A 141 10.36 -6.93 23.59
C VAL A 141 8.93 -6.82 24.11
N GLU A 142 8.39 -7.90 24.68
CA GLU A 142 7.09 -7.87 25.34
C GLU A 142 7.15 -6.88 26.51
N GLU A 143 6.42 -5.77 26.41
CA GLU A 143 6.25 -4.82 27.52
C GLU A 143 5.29 -5.40 28.56
N ASP A 144 5.53 -5.12 29.85
CA ASP A 144 4.72 -5.62 30.97
C ASP A 144 3.23 -5.34 30.74
N ARG A 145 2.43 -6.42 30.72
CA ARG A 145 0.99 -6.35 30.49
C ARG A 145 0.29 -5.71 31.68
N ASP A 146 -0.68 -4.83 31.41
CA ASP A 146 -1.53 -4.27 32.44
C ASP A 146 -2.65 -5.27 32.81
N ASP A 147 -2.49 -5.96 33.94
CA ASP A 147 -3.44 -6.95 34.49
C ASP A 147 -4.85 -6.37 34.73
N SER A 148 -5.01 -5.04 34.78
CA SER A 148 -6.33 -4.39 34.94
C SER A 148 -7.26 -4.54 33.73
N LEU A 149 -6.74 -5.04 32.60
CA LEU A 149 -7.50 -5.20 31.35
C LEU A 149 -8.18 -6.57 31.22
N ASN A 150 -8.04 -7.47 32.19
CA ASN A 150 -8.66 -8.80 32.17
C ASN A 150 -10.20 -8.72 32.14
N GLY A 151 -10.82 -9.31 31.11
CA GLY A 151 -12.27 -9.25 30.86
C GLY A 151 -12.75 -8.09 29.97
N LEU A 152 -11.84 -7.20 29.55
CA LEU A 152 -12.09 -6.06 28.66
C LEU A 152 -11.48 -6.27 27.26
N VAL A 153 -11.12 -7.52 26.94
CA VAL A 153 -10.34 -7.89 25.76
C VAL A 153 -11.09 -8.92 24.92
N GLY A 154 -10.98 -8.77 23.60
CA GLY A 154 -11.47 -9.73 22.63
C GLY A 154 -12.70 -9.23 21.88
N VAL A 155 -13.05 -9.97 20.84
CA VAL A 155 -14.12 -9.63 19.90
C VAL A 155 -15.46 -9.44 20.61
N ASP A 156 -15.84 -10.36 21.51
CA ASP A 156 -17.14 -10.31 22.18
C ASP A 156 -17.33 -9.02 22.99
N TYR A 157 -16.27 -8.55 23.66
CA TYR A 157 -16.26 -7.25 24.32
C TYR A 157 -16.58 -6.14 23.32
N VAL A 158 -15.85 -6.06 22.20
CA VAL A 158 -16.05 -5.03 21.17
C VAL A 158 -17.49 -5.05 20.64
N LEU A 159 -18.01 -6.22 20.27
CA LEU A 159 -19.38 -6.35 19.76
C LEU A 159 -20.43 -5.89 20.79
N LYS A 160 -20.25 -6.24 22.08
CA LYS A 160 -21.15 -5.80 23.15
C LYS A 160 -21.14 -4.29 23.34
N GLN A 161 -19.96 -3.66 23.29
CA GLN A 161 -19.84 -2.20 23.39
C GLN A 161 -20.52 -1.50 22.21
N ILE A 162 -20.35 -2.01 20.98
CA ILE A 162 -21.02 -1.48 19.80
C ILE A 162 -22.54 -1.60 19.93
N LEU A 163 -23.05 -2.77 20.33
CA LEU A 163 -24.49 -3.00 20.47
C LEU A 163 -25.09 -2.11 21.56
N ALA A 164 -24.41 -1.97 22.69
CA ALA A 164 -24.82 -1.08 23.77
C ALA A 164 -24.91 0.37 23.27
N HIS A 165 -23.88 0.86 22.55
CA HIS A 165 -23.88 2.20 21.97
C HIS A 165 -25.00 2.38 20.95
N GLN A 166 -25.23 1.41 20.05
CA GLN A 166 -26.33 1.49 19.09
C GLN A 166 -27.69 1.68 19.75
N ARG A 167 -27.92 1.01 20.88
CA ARG A 167 -29.18 1.11 21.63
C ARG A 167 -29.37 2.44 22.35
N THR A 168 -28.30 3.19 22.65
CA THR A 168 -28.42 4.56 23.19
C THR A 168 -28.75 5.60 22.13
N LEU A 169 -28.49 5.29 20.85
CA LEU A 169 -28.69 6.22 19.74
C LEU A 169 -30.15 6.25 19.24
N PRO A 170 -30.63 7.42 18.80
CA PRO A 170 -31.83 7.54 17.96
C PRO A 170 -31.74 6.68 16.70
N VAL A 171 -32.86 6.11 16.25
CA VAL A 171 -32.94 5.14 15.15
C VAL A 171 -32.28 5.67 13.86
N GLU A 172 -32.47 6.95 13.54
CA GLU A 172 -31.93 7.59 12.35
C GLU A 172 -30.40 7.79 12.37
N LYS A 173 -29.78 7.75 13.56
CA LYS A 173 -28.32 7.78 13.71
C LYS A 173 -27.70 6.40 13.60
N ARG A 174 -28.40 5.35 14.04
CA ARG A 174 -27.87 3.98 14.10
C ARG A 174 -27.27 3.51 12.79
N VAL A 175 -27.99 3.76 11.69
CA VAL A 175 -27.60 3.37 10.33
C VAL A 175 -26.39 4.13 9.76
N ARG A 176 -26.03 5.26 10.38
CA ARG A 176 -24.96 6.17 9.92
C ARG A 176 -23.68 6.07 10.74
N MET A 177 -23.72 5.40 11.89
CA MET A 177 -22.51 5.17 12.67
C MET A 177 -21.62 4.17 11.96
N ARG A 178 -20.31 4.35 12.04
CA ARG A 178 -19.30 3.36 11.71
C ARG A 178 -18.29 3.25 12.84
N TYR A 179 -17.91 2.02 13.15
CA TYR A 179 -17.12 1.70 14.32
C TYR A 179 -15.72 1.25 13.94
N PHE A 180 -14.79 1.54 14.85
CA PHE A 180 -13.40 1.14 14.75
C PHE A 180 -12.96 0.55 16.08
N SER A 181 -12.00 -0.38 16.05
CA SER A 181 -11.43 -0.95 17.28
C SER A 181 -9.93 -1.16 17.19
N CYS A 182 -9.23 -0.89 18.29
CA CYS A 182 -7.84 -1.30 18.51
C CYS A 182 -7.70 -2.27 19.69
N ASN A 183 -8.81 -2.85 20.16
CA ASN A 183 -8.86 -3.73 21.32
C ASN A 183 -7.97 -4.98 21.17
N HIS A 184 -7.80 -5.48 19.94
CA HIS A 184 -6.93 -6.62 19.62
C HIS A 184 -5.47 -6.37 20.02
N LEU A 185 -5.03 -5.11 20.14
CA LEU A 185 -3.68 -4.78 20.58
C LEU A 185 -3.49 -5.05 22.07
N ILE A 186 -4.53 -4.95 22.90
CA ILE A 186 -4.43 -5.28 24.32
C ILE A 186 -4.09 -6.78 24.48
N ALA A 187 -4.71 -7.64 23.67
CA ALA A 187 -4.40 -9.06 23.66
C ALA A 187 -2.93 -9.34 23.28
N GLY A 188 -2.32 -8.45 22.50
CA GLY A 188 -0.90 -8.46 22.17
C GLY A 188 0.00 -7.69 23.14
N GLY A 189 -0.50 -7.30 24.32
CA GLY A 189 0.28 -6.62 25.36
C GLY A 189 0.41 -5.10 25.23
N ALA A 190 -0.47 -4.43 24.47
CA ALA A 190 -0.34 -3.00 24.26
C ALA A 190 -0.59 -2.16 25.52
N THR A 191 0.26 -1.15 25.72
CA THR A 191 0.17 -0.20 26.83
C THR A 191 -0.90 0.87 26.62
N ARG A 192 -1.26 1.60 27.68
CA ARG A 192 -2.26 2.67 27.61
C ARG A 192 -1.85 3.78 26.62
N GLU A 193 -0.57 4.12 26.59
CA GLU A 193 0.02 5.09 25.68
C GLU A 193 -0.11 4.64 24.23
N GLN A 194 0.10 3.34 23.95
CA GLN A 194 -0.06 2.77 22.62
C GLN A 194 -1.54 2.77 22.18
N ILE A 195 -2.48 2.55 23.10
CA ILE A 195 -3.92 2.68 22.81
C ILE A 195 -4.30 4.15 22.51
N ASP A 196 -3.81 5.12 23.27
CA ASP A 196 -4.05 6.54 22.98
C ASP A 196 -3.42 6.96 21.64
N LEU A 197 -2.25 6.42 21.30
CA LEU A 197 -1.62 6.61 20.00
C LEU A 197 -2.52 6.14 18.85
N GLN A 198 -3.17 4.98 18.98
CA GLN A 198 -4.14 4.48 17.99
C GLN A 198 -5.34 5.41 17.86
N ARG A 199 -5.90 5.89 18.98
CA ARG A 199 -7.01 6.86 18.97
C ARG A 199 -6.65 8.13 18.21
N LYS A 200 -5.48 8.72 18.50
CA LYS A 200 -4.99 9.94 17.82
C LYS A 200 -4.70 9.68 16.35
N ALA A 201 -4.10 8.53 16.00
CA ALA A 201 -3.88 8.11 14.62
C ALA A 201 -5.19 7.97 13.85
N LEU A 202 -6.23 7.36 14.43
CA LEU A 202 -7.56 7.26 13.82
C LEU A 202 -8.17 8.65 13.58
N ALA A 203 -8.08 9.55 14.56
CA ALA A 203 -8.57 10.92 14.43
C ALA A 203 -7.86 11.65 13.28
N LYS A 204 -6.53 11.52 13.19
CA LYS A 204 -5.70 12.08 12.13
C LYS A 204 -6.06 11.49 10.76
N ALA A 205 -6.09 10.17 10.63
CA ALA A 205 -6.39 9.48 9.37
C ALA A 205 -7.78 9.84 8.83
N ALA A 206 -8.83 9.71 9.66
CA ALA A 206 -10.20 9.94 9.23
C ALA A 206 -10.40 11.40 8.74
N ASN A 207 -9.82 12.38 9.44
CA ASN A 207 -9.96 13.79 9.06
C ASN A 207 -9.11 14.19 7.85
N HIS A 208 -7.97 13.54 7.60
CA HIS A 208 -7.23 13.69 6.34
C HIS A 208 -7.99 13.12 5.14
N LEU A 209 -8.91 12.19 5.37
CA LEU A 209 -9.77 11.54 4.38
C LEU A 209 -11.13 12.25 4.19
N SER A 210 -11.20 13.57 4.49
CA SER A 210 -12.46 14.32 4.49
C SER A 210 -12.34 15.74 3.89
N TYR A 211 -13.32 16.09 3.06
CA TYR A 211 -13.54 17.47 2.59
C TYR A 211 -14.53 18.26 3.48
N GLN A 212 -14.93 17.73 4.63
CA GLN A 212 -15.82 18.48 5.52
C GLN A 212 -15.08 19.69 6.10
N PRO A 213 -15.74 20.85 6.28
CA PRO A 213 -15.09 22.07 6.78
C PRO A 213 -14.80 22.04 8.28
N ARG A 214 -15.37 21.07 9.01
CA ARG A 214 -15.16 20.89 10.44
C ARG A 214 -14.41 19.58 10.66
N ILE A 215 -13.53 19.56 11.66
CA ILE A 215 -12.93 18.33 12.16
C ILE A 215 -14.05 17.47 12.74
N ALA A 216 -14.17 16.25 12.23
CA ALA A 216 -15.15 15.28 12.68
C ALA A 216 -14.78 14.80 14.10
N PRO A 217 -15.72 14.81 15.05
CA PRO A 217 -15.44 14.34 16.40
C PRO A 217 -15.37 12.82 16.44
N LEU A 218 -14.31 12.29 17.05
CA LEU A 218 -14.18 10.87 17.35
C LEU A 218 -14.95 10.54 18.63
N THR A 219 -15.94 9.66 18.55
CA THR A 219 -16.65 9.18 19.74
C THR A 219 -15.90 8.00 20.35
N ILE A 220 -15.54 8.08 21.63
CA ILE A 220 -15.04 6.93 22.41
C ILE A 220 -16.27 6.18 22.95
N VAL A 221 -16.38 4.89 22.62
CA VAL A 221 -17.58 4.09 22.89
C VAL A 221 -17.46 3.35 24.23
N ASP A 222 -16.28 2.84 24.54
CA ASP A 222 -16.05 1.88 25.63
C ASP A 222 -15.44 2.51 26.90
N GLY A 223 -15.64 3.82 27.11
CA GLY A 223 -15.32 4.49 28.38
C GLY A 223 -13.84 4.38 28.76
N GLU A 224 -13.57 3.72 29.89
CA GLU A 224 -12.24 3.68 30.50
C GLU A 224 -11.20 2.92 29.67
N THR A 225 -11.54 1.92 28.85
CA THR A 225 -10.57 1.23 27.98
C THR A 225 -10.18 2.04 26.75
N ALA A 226 -11.08 2.88 26.25
CA ALA A 226 -10.88 3.73 25.07
C ALA A 226 -10.28 2.97 23.87
N THR A 227 -10.84 1.79 23.55
CA THR A 227 -10.41 0.95 22.43
C THR A 227 -11.43 0.79 21.32
N VAL A 228 -12.69 1.18 21.56
CA VAL A 228 -13.78 1.14 20.58
C VAL A 228 -14.20 2.56 20.28
N PHE A 229 -14.24 2.91 18.99
CA PHE A 229 -14.51 4.26 18.54
C PHE A 229 -15.62 4.29 17.49
N ALA A 230 -16.24 5.45 17.31
CA ALA A 230 -17.27 5.63 16.30
C ALA A 230 -17.28 7.03 15.66
N TYR A 231 -17.67 7.07 14.38
CA TYR A 231 -17.98 8.29 13.63
C TYR A 231 -19.39 8.23 13.03
N ASP A 232 -20.07 9.38 12.94
CA ASP A 232 -21.20 9.55 12.03
C ASP A 232 -20.64 9.82 10.62
N LEU A 233 -21.05 9.03 9.63
CA LEU A 233 -20.62 9.16 8.23
C LEU A 233 -20.81 10.57 7.64
N ARG A 234 -21.73 11.38 8.19
CA ARG A 234 -21.97 12.75 7.72
C ARG A 234 -20.89 13.72 8.13
N ASP A 235 -20.33 13.54 9.31
CA ASP A 235 -19.28 14.42 9.83
C ASP A 235 -17.97 14.30 9.05
N LEU A 236 -17.78 13.17 8.35
CA LEU A 236 -16.64 12.92 7.45
C LEU A 236 -17.00 13.05 5.96
N GLY A 237 -18.28 13.18 5.62
CA GLY A 237 -18.73 13.16 4.23
C GLY A 237 -18.74 11.77 3.59
N TRP A 238 -18.46 10.71 4.34
CA TRP A 238 -18.42 9.34 3.82
C TRP A 238 -19.79 8.73 3.50
N HIS A 239 -20.88 9.36 3.95
CA HIS A 239 -22.25 8.99 3.55
C HIS A 239 -22.56 9.24 2.06
N ILE A 240 -21.70 9.97 1.34
CA ILE A 240 -21.88 10.24 -0.09
C ILE A 240 -21.88 8.92 -0.86
N GLN A 241 -22.85 8.75 -1.76
CA GLN A 241 -22.98 7.59 -2.65
C GLN A 241 -22.61 8.01 -4.08
N PRO A 242 -21.34 7.89 -4.49
CA PRO A 242 -20.90 8.39 -5.80
C PRO A 242 -21.23 7.42 -6.95
N TYR A 243 -21.39 6.13 -6.65
CA TYR A 243 -21.51 5.07 -7.63
C TYR A 243 -22.92 4.89 -8.18
N ARG A 244 -22.98 4.49 -9.46
CA ARG A 244 -24.20 4.07 -10.14
C ARG A 244 -23.98 2.73 -10.80
N ASN A 245 -25.01 1.89 -10.86
CA ASN A 245 -24.94 0.64 -11.60
C ASN A 245 -24.85 0.95 -13.10
N ALA A 246 -23.77 0.48 -13.74
CA ALA A 246 -23.51 0.76 -15.16
C ALA A 246 -24.54 0.08 -16.10
N ALA A 247 -25.12 -1.05 -15.70
CA ALA A 247 -26.07 -1.83 -16.48
C ALA A 247 -27.54 -1.40 -16.29
N LYS A 248 -27.90 -0.88 -15.10
CA LYS A 248 -29.25 -0.43 -14.77
C LYS A 248 -29.25 1.09 -14.54
N SER A 249 -29.33 1.85 -15.63
CA SER A 249 -29.30 3.34 -15.65
C SER A 249 -30.23 4.07 -14.66
N ALA A 250 -31.20 3.38 -14.06
CA ALA A 250 -32.18 3.94 -13.12
C ALA A 250 -32.02 3.51 -11.64
N ASN A 251 -31.24 2.46 -11.31
CA ASN A 251 -31.08 2.03 -9.91
C ASN A 251 -29.71 2.48 -9.38
N ARG A 252 -29.71 3.44 -8.44
CA ARG A 252 -28.51 3.79 -7.67
C ARG A 252 -27.98 2.50 -7.02
N ALA A 253 -26.69 2.23 -7.18
CA ALA A 253 -26.03 1.32 -6.26
C ALA A 253 -25.86 2.12 -4.95
N GLU A 254 -26.48 1.66 -3.87
CA GLU A 254 -26.60 2.44 -2.63
C GLU A 254 -25.31 2.44 -1.78
N TYR A 255 -24.14 2.27 -2.40
CA TYR A 255 -22.87 2.21 -1.67
C TYR A 255 -22.34 3.60 -1.38
N ASN A 256 -22.14 3.87 -0.10
CA ASN A 256 -21.49 5.07 0.38
C ASN A 256 -19.95 4.91 0.33
N LEU A 257 -19.19 5.98 0.55
CA LEU A 257 -17.72 5.91 0.49
C LEU A 257 -17.12 4.96 1.52
N PHE A 258 -17.73 4.80 2.70
CA PHE A 258 -17.24 3.85 3.70
C PHE A 258 -17.47 2.39 3.30
N ASP A 259 -18.46 2.10 2.46
CA ASP A 259 -18.65 0.75 1.93
C ASP A 259 -17.44 0.29 1.10
N LEU A 260 -16.66 1.22 0.51
CA LEU A 260 -15.39 0.88 -0.14
C LEU A 260 -14.36 0.34 0.85
N VAL A 261 -14.33 0.89 2.07
CA VAL A 261 -13.46 0.38 3.15
C VAL A 261 -13.85 -1.06 3.50
N LEU A 262 -15.16 -1.33 3.56
CA LEU A 262 -15.69 -2.67 3.87
C LEU A 262 -15.41 -3.70 2.76
N LEU A 263 -15.28 -3.26 1.50
CA LEU A 263 -14.89 -4.15 0.40
C LEU A 263 -13.42 -4.59 0.45
N GLU A 264 -12.55 -3.80 1.10
CA GLU A 264 -11.10 -4.05 1.16
C GLU A 264 -10.67 -4.71 2.48
N TYR A 265 -11.50 -4.65 3.53
CA TYR A 265 -11.09 -5.05 4.89
C TYR A 265 -10.90 -6.58 5.03
N PRO A 266 -9.69 -7.07 5.35
CA PRO A 266 -9.38 -8.51 5.30
C PRO A 266 -9.61 -9.26 6.61
N TYR A 267 -9.78 -8.56 7.73
CA TYR A 267 -9.85 -9.17 9.07
C TYR A 267 -11.28 -9.40 9.58
N SER A 268 -12.26 -9.45 8.66
CA SER A 268 -13.66 -9.56 9.04
C SER A 268 -14.07 -11.02 9.27
N ILE A 269 -14.79 -11.25 10.36
CA ILE A 269 -15.37 -12.55 10.71
C ILE A 269 -16.87 -12.33 10.97
N ALA A 270 -17.71 -13.15 10.35
CA ALA A 270 -19.11 -13.31 10.72
C ALA A 270 -19.22 -14.36 11.81
N TYR A 271 -19.51 -13.91 13.04
CA TYR A 271 -19.56 -14.77 14.22
C TYR A 271 -20.92 -15.48 14.30
N GLU A 272 -21.11 -16.49 13.45
CA GLU A 272 -22.29 -17.34 13.49
C GLU A 272 -22.43 -17.96 14.89
N ALA A 273 -23.66 -18.09 15.39
CA ALA A 273 -24.00 -18.49 16.76
C ALA A 273 -23.62 -17.51 17.89
N SER A 274 -23.15 -16.30 17.59
CA SER A 274 -23.05 -15.21 18.57
C SER A 274 -24.35 -14.42 18.65
N GLU A 275 -25.04 -14.47 19.80
CA GLU A 275 -26.26 -13.68 20.02
C GLU A 275 -25.99 -12.17 19.82
N THR A 276 -24.84 -11.67 20.28
CA THR A 276 -24.47 -10.26 20.11
C THR A 276 -24.32 -9.90 18.62
N TYR A 277 -23.69 -10.77 17.83
CA TYR A 277 -23.54 -10.55 16.38
C TYR A 277 -24.89 -10.59 15.66
N ASP A 278 -25.77 -11.54 16.00
CA ASP A 278 -27.13 -11.61 15.45
C ASP A 278 -27.92 -10.33 15.75
N ARG A 279 -27.82 -9.79 16.98
CA ARG A 279 -28.44 -8.52 17.34
C ARG A 279 -27.87 -7.34 16.54
N LEU A 280 -26.54 -7.28 16.36
CA LEU A 280 -25.91 -6.24 15.53
C LEU A 280 -26.32 -6.35 14.06
N ALA A 281 -26.42 -7.57 13.54
CA ALA A 281 -26.90 -7.82 12.19
C ALA A 281 -28.31 -7.24 11.99
N MET A 282 -29.22 -7.53 12.92
CA MET A 282 -30.62 -7.09 12.86
C MET A 282 -30.82 -5.61 13.16
N GLU A 283 -30.18 -5.08 14.22
CA GLU A 283 -30.44 -3.73 14.73
C GLU A 283 -29.60 -2.65 14.03
N TYR A 284 -28.52 -3.04 13.36
CA TYR A 284 -27.53 -2.11 12.80
C TYR A 284 -27.12 -2.43 11.37
N MET A 285 -26.48 -3.57 11.10
CA MET A 285 -25.81 -3.80 9.81
C MET A 285 -26.79 -3.95 8.64
N HIS A 286 -27.86 -4.74 8.83
CA HIS A 286 -28.91 -4.91 7.83
C HIS A 286 -29.70 -3.61 7.59
N PRO A 287 -30.21 -2.89 8.62
CA PRO A 287 -30.84 -1.58 8.44
C PRO A 287 -29.92 -0.51 7.83
N ALA A 288 -28.61 -0.59 8.07
CA ALA A 288 -27.63 0.32 7.50
C ALA A 288 -27.33 0.05 6.01
N GLY A 289 -27.80 -1.08 5.46
CA GLY A 289 -27.58 -1.46 4.07
C GLY A 289 -26.10 -1.66 3.74
N MET A 290 -25.30 -2.13 4.71
CA MET A 290 -23.86 -2.29 4.50
C MET A 290 -23.56 -3.29 3.39
N VAL A 291 -22.57 -2.97 2.56
CA VAL A 291 -22.14 -3.85 1.46
C VAL A 291 -21.55 -5.18 1.95
N ARG A 292 -21.04 -5.21 3.18
CA ARG A 292 -20.56 -6.39 3.91
C ARG A 292 -21.01 -6.30 5.38
N PRO A 293 -21.32 -7.42 6.04
CA PRO A 293 -21.80 -7.44 7.43
C PRO A 293 -20.65 -7.31 8.43
N ILE A 294 -19.96 -6.17 8.38
CA ILE A 294 -18.73 -5.89 9.15
C ILE A 294 -19.08 -4.88 10.24
N PRO A 295 -19.10 -5.28 11.53
CA PRO A 295 -19.54 -4.39 12.60
C PRO A 295 -18.54 -3.27 12.90
N TYR A 296 -17.24 -3.51 12.73
CA TYR A 296 -16.17 -2.54 12.94
C TYR A 296 -14.93 -2.84 12.09
N VAL A 297 -14.08 -1.82 11.91
CA VAL A 297 -12.79 -1.92 11.22
C VAL A 297 -11.64 -1.73 12.22
N ARG A 298 -10.56 -2.50 12.07
CA ARG A 298 -9.36 -2.34 12.90
C ARG A 298 -8.67 -0.98 12.64
N VAL A 299 -8.30 -0.28 13.72
CA VAL A 299 -7.69 1.07 13.64
C VAL A 299 -6.35 1.04 12.92
N ASP A 300 -5.47 0.12 13.30
CA ASP A 300 -4.14 -0.01 12.71
C ASP A 300 -4.19 -0.31 11.21
N TRP A 301 -5.06 -1.23 10.79
CA TRP A 301 -5.32 -1.47 9.37
C TRP A 301 -5.89 -0.23 8.68
N PHE A 302 -6.90 0.45 9.25
CA PHE A 302 -7.51 1.62 8.61
C PHE A 302 -6.50 2.76 8.40
N CYS A 303 -5.73 3.09 9.44
CA CYS A 303 -4.68 4.11 9.39
C CYS A 303 -3.57 3.76 8.39
N SER A 304 -3.35 2.48 8.12
CA SER A 304 -2.29 2.02 7.23
C SER A 304 -2.76 1.83 5.80
N ALA A 305 -3.94 1.24 5.57
CA ALA A 305 -4.45 0.87 4.26
C ALA A 305 -5.34 1.96 3.64
N ALA A 306 -6.20 2.63 4.42
CA ALA A 306 -7.12 3.62 3.86
C ALA A 306 -6.43 4.92 3.42
N LEU A 307 -5.24 5.19 3.96
CA LEU A 307 -4.38 6.29 3.54
C LEU A 307 -3.50 5.95 2.32
N GLN A 308 -3.59 4.74 1.77
CA GLN A 308 -2.86 4.33 0.56
C GLN A 308 -3.82 4.12 -0.61
N PRO A 309 -3.36 4.22 -1.87
CA PRO A 309 -4.15 3.83 -3.03
C PRO A 309 -4.46 2.33 -3.00
N ALA A 310 -5.64 1.89 -3.46
CA ALA A 310 -6.67 2.69 -4.13
C ALA A 310 -7.61 3.45 -3.18
N LEU A 311 -7.70 3.06 -1.89
CA LEU A 311 -8.68 3.64 -0.95
C LEU A 311 -8.50 5.14 -0.74
N TYR A 312 -7.26 5.63 -0.64
CA TYR A 312 -6.98 7.06 -0.50
C TYR A 312 -7.59 7.86 -1.66
N ASN A 313 -7.35 7.39 -2.89
CA ASN A 313 -7.86 8.01 -4.10
C ASN A 313 -9.40 8.04 -4.11
N ASP A 314 -10.04 6.97 -3.65
CA ASP A 314 -11.50 6.87 -3.66
C ASP A 314 -12.16 7.72 -2.57
N LEU A 315 -11.67 7.65 -1.34
CA LEU A 315 -12.21 8.42 -0.22
C LEU A 315 -12.00 9.93 -0.45
N MET A 316 -10.85 10.31 -1.02
CA MET A 316 -10.57 11.68 -1.43
C MET A 316 -11.15 12.06 -2.79
N ARG A 317 -11.79 11.11 -3.48
CA ARG A 317 -12.40 11.28 -4.82
C ARG A 317 -11.45 12.03 -5.76
N LEU A 318 -10.17 11.64 -5.73
CA LEU A 318 -9.15 12.27 -6.53
C LEU A 318 -9.43 11.94 -8.01
N PRO A 319 -9.37 12.93 -8.93
CA PRO A 319 -9.54 12.66 -10.35
C PRO A 319 -8.29 11.97 -10.93
N LEU A 320 -8.40 11.45 -12.15
CA LEU A 320 -7.29 10.84 -12.87
C LEU A 320 -6.32 11.89 -13.46
N HIS A 321 -6.83 13.07 -13.80
CA HIS A 321 -6.05 14.15 -14.41
C HIS A 321 -5.88 15.34 -13.49
N LEU A 322 -4.65 15.88 -13.44
CA LEU A 322 -4.27 17.01 -12.62
C LEU A 322 -5.14 18.26 -12.87
N ASN A 323 -5.46 18.54 -14.14
CA ASN A 323 -6.31 19.68 -14.49
C ASN A 323 -7.72 19.58 -13.89
N ASP A 324 -8.23 18.36 -13.68
CA ASP A 324 -9.53 18.17 -13.04
C ASP A 324 -9.44 18.33 -11.51
N LEU A 325 -8.29 18.01 -10.92
CA LEU A 325 -8.00 18.33 -9.52
C LEU A 325 -7.96 19.85 -9.33
N GLU A 326 -7.20 20.56 -10.17
CA GLU A 326 -7.07 22.03 -10.10
C GLU A 326 -8.45 22.70 -10.20
N LYS A 327 -9.31 22.28 -11.15
CA LYS A 327 -10.70 22.74 -11.22
C LYS A 327 -11.50 22.43 -9.95
N GLN A 328 -11.34 21.23 -9.38
CA GLN A 328 -12.03 20.81 -8.17
C GLN A 328 -11.67 21.70 -6.96
N ILE A 329 -10.43 22.19 -6.89
CA ILE A 329 -9.95 23.06 -5.80
C ILE A 329 -9.95 24.57 -6.14
N GLY A 330 -10.46 24.93 -7.31
CA GLY A 330 -10.59 26.33 -7.75
C GLY A 330 -9.28 27.00 -8.16
N VAL A 331 -8.35 26.23 -8.72
CA VAL A 331 -7.05 26.70 -9.18
C VAL A 331 -6.99 26.67 -10.71
N ASP A 332 -6.41 27.71 -11.31
CA ASP A 332 -5.89 27.69 -12.68
C ASP A 332 -4.40 28.02 -12.60
N SER A 333 -3.57 26.98 -12.52
CA SER A 333 -2.11 27.14 -12.31
C SER A 333 -1.47 27.94 -13.44
N GLN A 334 -1.91 27.68 -14.67
CA GLN A 334 -1.40 28.33 -15.87
C GLN A 334 -1.77 29.81 -15.93
N ALA A 335 -3.01 30.18 -15.59
CA ALA A 335 -3.39 31.59 -15.46
C ALA A 335 -2.60 32.29 -14.36
N ASN A 336 -2.48 31.65 -13.19
CA ASN A 336 -1.72 32.22 -12.07
C ASN A 336 -0.26 32.51 -12.43
N VAL A 337 0.40 31.65 -13.20
CA VAL A 337 1.78 31.91 -13.68
C VAL A 337 1.81 33.07 -14.68
N ARG A 338 0.91 33.07 -15.68
CA ARG A 338 0.82 34.15 -16.68
C ARG A 338 0.62 35.50 -16.01
N ASP A 339 -0.28 35.56 -15.04
CA ASP A 339 -0.70 36.79 -14.37
C ASP A 339 0.22 37.19 -13.19
N GLY A 340 1.26 36.40 -12.88
CA GLY A 340 2.22 36.71 -11.81
C GLY A 340 1.68 36.50 -10.39
N ILE A 341 0.59 35.72 -10.26
CA ILE A 341 -0.01 35.34 -8.97
C ILE A 341 0.78 34.20 -8.32
N ALA A 342 1.26 33.25 -9.13
CA ALA A 342 2.02 32.09 -8.64
C ALA A 342 3.33 32.54 -7.97
N GLN A 343 3.68 31.87 -6.86
CA GLN A 343 4.91 32.13 -6.12
C GLN A 343 5.81 30.90 -6.18
N ARG A 344 7.05 31.05 -6.63
CA ARG A 344 8.00 29.97 -6.89
C ARG A 344 9.22 30.06 -6.01
N GLY A 345 9.80 28.90 -5.74
CA GLY A 345 11.22 28.80 -5.46
C GLY A 345 11.74 27.45 -5.92
N ALA A 346 13.04 27.34 -6.13
CA ALA A 346 13.64 26.09 -6.59
C ALA A 346 15.00 25.84 -5.97
N VAL A 347 15.34 24.56 -5.87
CA VAL A 347 16.60 24.07 -5.33
C VAL A 347 17.38 23.34 -6.41
N ALA A 348 18.68 23.57 -6.45
CA ALA A 348 19.58 22.81 -7.33
C ALA A 348 19.77 21.36 -6.85
N VAL A 349 19.76 21.15 -5.53
CA VAL A 349 19.89 19.83 -4.88
C VAL A 349 18.78 19.66 -3.86
N SER A 350 17.98 18.61 -4.00
CA SER A 350 16.87 18.30 -3.09
C SER A 350 17.24 17.17 -2.12
N GLY A 351 16.71 17.21 -0.90
CA GLY A 351 16.84 16.11 0.07
C GLY A 351 15.87 14.95 -0.16
N VAL A 352 14.98 15.07 -1.17
CA VAL A 352 13.91 14.13 -1.52
C VAL A 352 13.98 13.70 -2.99
N SER A 353 14.33 14.61 -3.91
CA SER A 353 14.54 14.29 -5.33
C SER A 353 16.03 14.20 -5.68
N HIS A 354 16.37 13.36 -6.64
CA HIS A 354 17.74 13.20 -7.15
C HIS A 354 18.22 14.37 -8.04
N ASN A 355 17.32 15.23 -8.50
CA ASN A 355 17.62 16.33 -9.43
C ASN A 355 17.06 17.67 -8.94
N ASN A 356 17.29 18.71 -9.74
CA ASN A 356 16.59 20.00 -9.72
C ASN A 356 15.10 19.84 -9.38
N ARG A 357 14.61 20.64 -8.41
CA ARG A 357 13.19 20.68 -8.03
C ARG A 357 12.73 22.11 -7.87
N ALA A 358 11.60 22.43 -8.51
CA ALA A 358 10.89 23.68 -8.28
C ALA A 358 9.61 23.43 -7.48
N MET A 359 9.22 24.42 -6.68
CA MET A 359 7.98 24.47 -5.91
C MET A 359 7.20 25.70 -6.36
N GLU A 360 5.93 25.50 -6.69
CA GLU A 360 5.02 26.54 -7.16
C GLU A 360 3.78 26.59 -6.25
N ARG A 361 3.54 27.73 -5.61
CA ARG A 361 2.39 28.00 -4.76
C ARG A 361 1.35 28.81 -5.50
N HIS A 362 0.09 28.41 -5.34
CA HIS A 362 -1.09 29.12 -5.81
C HIS A 362 -2.10 29.31 -4.67
N PRO A 363 -2.89 30.39 -4.70
CA PRO A 363 -4.09 30.47 -3.88
C PRO A 363 -5.12 29.43 -4.35
N SER A 364 -5.84 28.82 -3.42
CA SER A 364 -6.94 27.87 -3.69
C SER A 364 -8.19 28.26 -2.89
N ASN A 365 -9.34 27.64 -3.20
CA ASN A 365 -10.62 27.93 -2.52
C ASN A 365 -10.55 27.80 -0.99
N HIS A 366 -9.63 26.97 -0.49
CA HIS A 366 -9.51 26.63 0.91
C HIS A 366 -8.09 26.87 1.44
N GLY A 367 -7.34 27.85 0.91
CA GLY A 367 -6.00 28.16 1.38
C GLY A 367 -5.00 28.15 0.24
N SER A 368 -4.05 27.22 0.29
CA SER A 368 -3.01 27.09 -0.72
C SER A 368 -3.08 25.78 -1.48
N TYR A 369 -2.45 25.80 -2.65
CA TYR A 369 -2.11 24.65 -3.47
C TYR A 369 -0.64 24.79 -3.86
N TRP A 370 0.16 23.82 -3.46
CA TRP A 370 1.57 23.70 -3.80
C TRP A 370 1.75 22.58 -4.81
N LYS A 371 2.58 22.83 -5.80
CA LYS A 371 2.99 21.87 -6.82
C LYS A 371 4.51 21.78 -6.84
N SER A 372 5.06 20.59 -6.70
CA SER A 372 6.45 20.35 -7.10
C SER A 372 6.54 20.05 -8.58
N ILE A 373 7.67 20.41 -9.15
CA ILE A 373 8.06 20.11 -10.51
C ILE A 373 9.42 19.46 -10.40
N ASP A 374 9.42 18.13 -10.42
CA ASP A 374 10.60 17.28 -10.26
C ASP A 374 11.14 16.90 -11.65
N TYR A 375 12.45 17.04 -11.85
CA TYR A 375 13.10 16.80 -13.14
C TYR A 375 13.76 15.41 -13.21
N ALA A 376 13.80 14.83 -14.42
CA ALA A 376 14.48 13.54 -14.66
C ALA A 376 16.01 13.67 -14.75
N SER A 377 16.52 14.85 -15.09
CA SER A 377 17.95 15.17 -15.07
C SER A 377 18.16 16.61 -14.61
N SER A 378 19.42 17.04 -14.52
CA SER A 378 19.78 18.44 -14.22
C SER A 378 20.52 19.13 -15.39
N LYS A 379 20.46 18.55 -16.61
CA LYS A 379 21.27 18.96 -17.77
C LYS A 379 20.39 19.54 -18.88
N GLY A 380 20.97 20.42 -19.70
CA GLY A 380 20.33 20.92 -20.92
C GLY A 380 18.98 21.61 -20.64
N ARG A 381 17.89 21.10 -21.23
CA ARG A 381 16.52 21.62 -21.02
C ARG A 381 15.97 21.32 -19.61
N ASP A 382 16.56 20.37 -18.90
CA ASP A 382 16.18 20.04 -17.51
C ASP A 382 16.97 20.86 -16.48
N ASN A 383 17.85 21.75 -16.95
CA ASN A 383 18.47 22.73 -16.07
C ASN A 383 17.46 23.85 -15.79
N LEU A 384 16.82 23.81 -14.63
CA LEU A 384 15.80 24.77 -14.22
C LEU A 384 16.31 26.23 -14.26
N PHE A 385 17.61 26.45 -14.06
CA PHE A 385 18.22 27.78 -14.08
C PHE A 385 18.42 28.34 -15.48
N ALA A 386 18.31 27.50 -16.51
CA ALA A 386 18.39 27.93 -17.92
C ALA A 386 17.08 28.59 -18.39
N ASP A 387 15.93 28.14 -17.86
CA ASP A 387 14.62 28.77 -18.06
C ASP A 387 13.76 28.63 -16.80
N PRO A 388 13.90 29.55 -15.82
CA PRO A 388 13.12 29.52 -14.59
C PRO A 388 11.65 29.91 -14.79
N ILE A 389 11.23 30.32 -16.00
CA ILE A 389 9.86 30.74 -16.29
C ILE A 389 9.05 29.56 -16.87
N ASN A 390 9.59 28.88 -17.88
CA ASN A 390 8.89 27.78 -18.55
C ASN A 390 9.40 26.43 -18.02
N LEU A 391 8.83 26.02 -16.89
CA LEU A 391 9.23 24.78 -16.22
C LEU A 391 8.59 23.56 -16.89
N HIS A 392 9.38 22.50 -17.07
CA HIS A 392 8.98 21.26 -17.73
C HIS A 392 9.51 20.05 -16.95
N GLY A 393 8.81 19.65 -15.88
CA GLY A 393 9.18 18.50 -15.06
C GLY A 393 8.71 17.16 -15.62
N ALA A 394 9.29 16.07 -15.12
CA ALA A 394 8.88 14.70 -15.41
C ALA A 394 7.67 14.24 -14.57
N GLY A 395 7.39 14.97 -13.48
CA GLY A 395 6.27 14.72 -12.58
C GLY A 395 6.34 15.62 -11.35
N GLY A 396 5.49 15.33 -10.38
CA GLY A 396 5.54 16.03 -9.10
C GLY A 396 4.45 15.64 -8.12
N GLU A 397 4.59 16.21 -6.94
CA GLU A 397 3.66 16.14 -5.82
C GLU A 397 2.86 17.43 -5.73
N MET A 398 1.57 17.28 -5.45
CA MET A 398 0.68 18.38 -5.17
C MET A 398 0.19 18.27 -3.74
N ILE A 399 0.30 19.36 -2.99
CA ILE A 399 -0.17 19.49 -1.61
C ILE A 399 -1.20 20.61 -1.57
N PHE A 400 -2.44 20.30 -1.18
CA PHE A 400 -3.51 21.30 -1.16
C PHE A 400 -4.22 21.33 0.18
N SER A 401 -4.65 22.54 0.56
CA SER A 401 -5.40 22.78 1.77
C SER A 401 -6.82 22.22 1.67
N LEU A 402 -7.23 21.47 2.68
CA LEU A 402 -8.60 20.99 2.85
C LEU A 402 -9.48 22.03 3.58
N PRO A 403 -10.81 21.97 3.41
CA PRO A 403 -11.75 22.86 4.10
C PRO A 403 -11.63 22.86 5.62
N ASN A 404 -11.26 21.73 6.23
CA ASN A 404 -11.03 21.60 7.68
C ASN A 404 -9.68 22.16 8.16
N GLY A 405 -8.83 22.64 7.25
CA GLY A 405 -7.50 23.18 7.53
C GLY A 405 -6.36 22.16 7.48
N LEU A 406 -6.65 20.87 7.32
CA LEU A 406 -5.64 19.84 7.04
C LEU A 406 -5.16 19.91 5.59
N GLN A 407 -4.30 18.99 5.19
CA GLN A 407 -3.75 18.89 3.83
C GLN A 407 -4.14 17.58 3.17
N ALA A 408 -4.21 17.60 1.84
CA ALA A 408 -4.34 16.44 0.98
C ALA A 408 -3.28 16.45 -0.11
N TYR A 409 -3.06 15.28 -0.69
CA TYR A 409 -1.89 14.98 -1.49
C TYR A 409 -2.30 14.34 -2.81
N TYR A 410 -1.51 14.58 -3.84
CA TYR A 410 -1.69 13.98 -5.15
C TYR A 410 -0.32 13.82 -5.79
N LEU A 411 -0.09 12.73 -6.51
CA LEU A 411 1.11 12.52 -7.31
C LEU A 411 0.71 12.48 -8.79
N ALA A 412 1.49 13.12 -9.65
CA ALA A 412 1.27 13.08 -11.09
C ALA A 412 2.55 12.94 -11.89
N THR A 413 2.41 12.36 -13.08
CA THR A 413 3.39 12.48 -14.17
C THR A 413 3.44 13.91 -14.74
N GLY A 414 4.43 14.22 -15.57
CA GLY A 414 4.61 15.53 -16.20
C GLY A 414 3.46 15.93 -17.14
N ASP A 415 2.77 14.96 -17.74
CA ASP A 415 1.54 15.16 -18.53
C ASP A 415 0.26 15.22 -17.67
N GLY A 416 0.40 15.08 -16.35
CA GLY A 416 -0.67 15.29 -15.38
C GLY A 416 -1.55 14.07 -15.13
N LEU A 417 -1.11 12.86 -15.48
CA LEU A 417 -1.79 11.61 -15.10
C LEU A 417 -1.49 11.27 -13.63
N ARG A 418 -2.50 10.91 -12.86
CA ARG A 418 -2.34 10.53 -11.45
C ARG A 418 -1.44 9.29 -11.32
N LEU A 419 -0.57 9.31 -10.33
CA LEU A 419 0.23 8.17 -9.89
C LEU A 419 -0.25 7.67 -8.52
N ASP A 420 -0.29 6.35 -8.36
CA ASP A 420 -0.49 5.72 -7.06
C ASP A 420 0.83 5.69 -6.25
N SER A 421 1.96 5.54 -6.94
CA SER A 421 3.31 5.61 -6.36
C SER A 421 4.24 6.36 -7.31
N ALA A 422 5.12 7.20 -6.76
CA ALA A 422 6.18 7.81 -7.55
C ALA A 422 7.34 6.83 -7.78
N PRO A 423 8.05 6.92 -8.92
CA PRO A 423 9.23 6.10 -9.20
C PRO A 423 10.37 6.39 -8.20
N THR A 424 10.97 5.33 -7.66
CA THR A 424 12.11 5.44 -6.70
C THR A 424 13.36 6.07 -7.30
N THR A 425 13.50 6.04 -8.63
CA THR A 425 14.55 6.74 -9.37
C THR A 425 14.41 8.26 -9.33
N ILE A 426 13.24 8.78 -8.91
CA ILE A 426 12.95 10.21 -8.84
C ILE A 426 12.88 10.69 -7.38
N VAL A 427 12.18 9.94 -6.51
CA VAL A 427 11.97 10.28 -5.09
C VAL A 427 11.91 9.03 -4.19
N THR A 428 12.27 9.15 -2.92
CA THR A 428 12.25 8.03 -1.96
C THR A 428 11.53 8.36 -0.65
N ASP A 429 10.77 7.40 -0.11
CA ASP A 429 10.15 7.46 1.21
C ASP A 429 11.10 6.91 2.28
N LYS A 430 11.65 7.78 3.12
CA LYS A 430 12.59 7.37 4.19
C LYS A 430 11.90 6.66 5.37
N PHE A 431 10.57 6.64 5.39
CA PHE A 431 9.79 6.05 6.48
C PHE A 431 9.22 4.67 6.18
N SER A 432 9.34 4.19 4.94
CA SER A 432 8.92 2.85 4.50
C SER A 432 10.15 1.98 4.22
N GLU A 433 10.07 0.69 4.53
CA GLU A 433 11.16 -0.26 4.26
C GLU A 433 11.52 -0.34 2.77
N ASP A 434 10.52 -0.25 1.88
CA ASP A 434 10.68 -0.40 0.43
C ASP A 434 11.00 0.92 -0.30
N LYS A 435 11.07 2.03 0.43
CA LYS A 435 11.37 3.38 -0.06
C LYS A 435 10.40 3.93 -1.11
N ASN A 436 9.27 3.28 -1.37
CA ASN A 436 8.29 3.74 -2.36
C ASN A 436 7.46 4.91 -1.81
N VAL A 437 7.37 6.01 -2.55
CA VAL A 437 6.51 7.15 -2.20
C VAL A 437 5.10 6.89 -2.72
N ARG A 438 4.20 6.44 -1.85
CA ARG A 438 2.79 6.18 -2.18
C ARG A 438 1.93 7.40 -1.87
N ASN A 439 1.04 7.77 -2.80
CA ASN A 439 0.17 8.93 -2.63
C ASN A 439 -0.70 8.78 -1.36
N GLY A 440 -0.83 9.84 -0.57
CA GLY A 440 -1.52 9.80 0.72
C GLY A 440 -0.55 9.51 1.87
N LEU A 441 -0.42 8.26 2.32
CA LEU A 441 0.26 7.91 3.57
C LEU A 441 1.71 8.41 3.64
N SER A 442 2.53 8.20 2.60
CA SER A 442 3.92 8.66 2.57
C SER A 442 3.99 10.19 2.70
N CYS A 443 3.12 10.90 1.99
CA CYS A 443 3.07 12.35 2.00
C CYS A 443 2.57 12.90 3.36
N ILE A 444 1.54 12.29 3.95
CA ILE A 444 1.00 12.65 5.28
C ILE A 444 2.06 12.46 6.38
N ARG A 445 2.86 11.39 6.31
CA ARG A 445 3.96 11.14 7.26
C ARG A 445 5.11 12.12 7.04
N CYS A 446 5.41 12.48 5.80
CA CYS A 446 6.45 13.45 5.49
C CYS A 446 6.06 14.87 5.94
N HIS A 447 4.83 15.30 5.67
CA HIS A 447 4.28 16.62 5.98
C HIS A 447 3.51 16.63 7.31
N ASP A 448 4.04 15.93 8.31
CA ASP A 448 3.47 15.81 9.65
C ASP A 448 3.28 17.13 10.39
N ARG A 449 4.05 18.16 10.01
CA ARG A 449 3.98 19.53 10.54
C ARG A 449 3.51 20.55 9.49
N GLY A 450 2.96 20.11 8.36
CA GLY A 450 2.49 20.94 7.26
C GLY A 450 3.58 21.24 6.22
N MET A 451 3.54 22.43 5.62
CA MET A 451 4.52 22.82 4.60
C MET A 451 5.93 22.93 5.18
N LYS A 452 6.92 22.36 4.46
CA LYS A 452 8.32 22.39 4.85
C LYS A 452 9.03 23.63 4.29
N PRO A 453 9.91 24.28 5.08
CA PRO A 453 10.72 25.37 4.58
C PRO A 453 11.76 24.84 3.57
N PHE A 454 12.09 25.69 2.60
CA PHE A 454 13.16 25.45 1.65
C PHE A 454 13.87 26.77 1.34
N ARG A 455 15.05 26.70 0.71
CA ARG A 455 15.78 27.87 0.24
C ARG A 455 15.61 27.99 -1.26
N ASP A 456 15.19 29.16 -1.74
CA ASP A 456 15.21 29.44 -3.17
C ASP A 456 16.63 29.80 -3.64
N ASP A 457 17.13 29.03 -4.60
CA ASP A 457 18.42 29.26 -5.25
C ASP A 457 18.27 30.13 -6.51
N VAL A 458 17.07 30.26 -7.09
CA VAL A 458 16.88 30.95 -8.37
C VAL A 458 17.00 32.46 -8.20
N ARG A 459 16.24 33.06 -7.28
CA ARG A 459 16.21 34.52 -7.13
C ARG A 459 17.60 35.09 -6.90
N ALA A 460 18.33 34.50 -5.96
CA ALA A 460 19.70 34.89 -5.62
C ALA A 460 20.67 34.70 -6.79
N SER A 461 20.44 33.66 -7.61
CA SER A 461 21.32 33.34 -8.74
C SER A 461 20.99 34.11 -10.02
N VAL A 462 19.79 34.69 -10.14
CA VAL A 462 19.28 35.23 -11.41
C VAL A 462 19.05 36.74 -11.40
N ILE A 463 18.59 37.32 -10.29
CA ILE A 463 18.20 38.75 -10.28
C ILE A 463 19.42 39.67 -10.42
N ASP A 464 20.53 39.35 -9.77
CA ASP A 464 21.74 40.20 -9.74
C ASP A 464 22.70 39.95 -10.91
N LEU A 465 22.33 39.08 -11.85
CA LEU A 465 23.16 38.71 -12.99
C LEU A 465 23.36 39.89 -13.97
N PRO A 466 24.59 40.20 -14.45
CA PRO A 466 24.81 41.31 -15.39
C PRO A 466 24.57 40.91 -16.86
N GLY A 467 23.72 41.64 -17.59
CA GLY A 467 23.49 41.43 -19.04
C GLY A 467 22.13 40.84 -19.40
N SER A 468 21.96 40.45 -20.66
CA SER A 468 20.74 39.85 -21.22
C SER A 468 20.88 38.33 -21.29
N TYR A 469 19.84 37.62 -20.87
CA TYR A 469 19.78 36.15 -20.82
C TYR A 469 18.62 35.65 -21.69
N GLY A 470 18.48 34.35 -21.86
CA GLY A 470 17.39 33.73 -22.63
C GLY A 470 15.99 33.87 -22.01
N PHE A 471 15.86 34.57 -20.88
CA PHE A 471 14.61 34.74 -20.11
C PHE A 471 14.44 36.19 -19.60
N ASP A 472 13.22 36.56 -19.26
CA ASP A 472 12.88 37.89 -18.72
C ASP A 472 13.05 37.95 -17.20
N LYS A 473 14.08 38.67 -16.72
CA LYS A 473 14.34 38.84 -15.29
C LYS A 473 13.20 39.50 -14.52
N ARG A 474 12.42 40.39 -15.15
CA ARG A 474 11.26 40.99 -14.48
C ARG A 474 10.23 39.92 -14.17
N LYS A 475 9.97 39.04 -15.15
CA LYS A 475 9.06 37.92 -14.95
C LYS A 475 9.57 36.91 -13.91
N VAL A 476 10.89 36.67 -13.87
CA VAL A 476 11.51 35.88 -12.79
C VAL A 476 11.29 36.55 -11.43
N ALA A 477 11.52 37.86 -11.31
CA ALA A 477 11.33 38.58 -10.05
C ALA A 477 9.87 38.66 -9.59
N GLU A 478 8.91 38.62 -10.51
CA GLU A 478 7.47 38.49 -10.24
C GLU A 478 7.11 37.10 -9.69
N LEU A 479 7.65 36.04 -10.29
CA LEU A 479 7.32 34.66 -9.92
C LEU A 479 8.10 34.16 -8.70
N TYR A 480 9.34 34.61 -8.49
CA TYR A 480 10.20 34.17 -7.40
C TYR A 480 10.31 35.29 -6.37
N PRO A 481 9.48 35.33 -5.31
CA PRO A 481 9.46 36.44 -4.37
C PRO A 481 10.71 36.48 -3.49
N THR A 482 10.85 37.52 -2.66
CA THR A 482 11.96 37.56 -1.69
C THR A 482 11.87 36.41 -0.70
N LYS A 483 12.99 36.08 -0.05
CA LYS A 483 13.03 35.04 0.97
C LYS A 483 12.01 35.31 2.08
N GLU A 484 11.93 36.55 2.54
CA GLU A 484 11.02 36.95 3.61
C GLU A 484 9.56 36.70 3.23
N THR A 485 9.18 37.08 2.00
CA THR A 485 7.83 36.84 1.48
C THR A 485 7.53 35.35 1.34
N MET A 486 8.48 34.55 0.83
CA MET A 486 8.30 33.10 0.70
C MET A 486 8.17 32.42 2.07
N ASP A 487 9.03 32.78 3.02
CA ASP A 487 9.00 32.26 4.39
C ASP A 487 7.66 32.59 5.08
N GLU A 488 7.14 33.81 4.90
CA GLU A 488 5.82 34.22 5.42
C GLU A 488 4.68 33.36 4.85
N LEU A 489 4.68 33.08 3.54
CA LEU A 489 3.65 32.25 2.90
C LEU A 489 3.72 30.78 3.35
N ILE A 490 4.93 30.22 3.50
CA ILE A 490 5.12 28.87 4.02
C ILE A 490 4.63 28.79 5.47
N GLU A 491 4.97 29.77 6.29
CA GLU A 491 4.58 29.81 7.69
C GLU A 491 3.07 29.99 7.87
N GLU A 492 2.42 30.82 7.05
CA GLU A 492 0.95 30.94 7.03
C GLU A 492 0.28 29.57 6.79
N ASP A 493 0.74 28.86 5.77
CA ASP A 493 0.20 27.54 5.41
C ASP A 493 0.50 26.48 6.49
N ARG A 494 1.68 26.56 7.12
CA ARG A 494 2.10 25.70 8.23
C ARG A 494 1.24 25.93 9.48
N ILE A 495 1.01 27.18 9.87
CA ILE A 495 0.18 27.55 11.03
C ILE A 495 -1.26 27.08 10.82
N ARG A 496 -1.80 27.23 9.61
CA ARG A 496 -3.13 26.72 9.26
C ARG A 496 -3.26 25.22 9.54
N PHE A 497 -2.32 24.44 9.02
CA PHE A 497 -2.28 23.00 9.22
C PHE A 497 -2.17 22.62 10.70
N LEU A 498 -1.22 23.22 11.43
CA LEU A 498 -1.02 22.93 12.85
C LEU A 498 -2.22 23.32 13.71
N THR A 499 -2.92 24.40 13.36
CA THR A 499 -4.16 24.79 14.03
C THR A 499 -5.26 23.73 13.84
N ALA A 500 -5.35 23.11 12.67
CA ALA A 500 -6.25 21.99 12.43
C ALA A 500 -5.80 20.73 13.20
N MET A 501 -4.51 20.43 13.21
CA MET A 501 -3.95 19.28 13.95
C MET A 501 -4.20 19.35 15.46
N LYS A 502 -4.08 20.55 16.08
CA LYS A 502 -4.46 20.74 17.49
C LYS A 502 -5.91 20.37 17.77
N LYS A 503 -6.83 20.71 16.85
CA LYS A 503 -8.25 20.34 16.95
C LYS A 503 -8.47 18.83 16.78
N VAL A 504 -7.70 18.18 15.91
CA VAL A 504 -7.73 16.72 15.71
C VAL A 504 -7.27 15.99 16.96
N ASN A 505 -6.12 16.40 17.53
CA ASN A 505 -5.53 15.74 18.69
C ASN A 505 -6.33 16.00 19.97
N GLY A 506 -7.00 17.15 20.05
CA GLY A 506 -7.72 17.60 21.25
C GLY A 506 -6.78 18.14 22.33
N ASP A 507 -5.51 18.34 22.00
CA ASP A 507 -4.46 18.85 22.88
C ASP A 507 -3.40 19.63 22.05
N ASP A 508 -2.41 20.19 22.74
CA ASP A 508 -1.26 20.88 22.13
C ASP A 508 -0.12 19.91 21.74
N SER A 509 -0.37 18.59 21.67
CA SER A 509 0.67 17.65 21.25
C SER A 509 0.91 17.77 19.75
N ASP A 510 2.19 17.93 19.39
CA ASP A 510 2.64 18.01 18.00
C ASP A 510 3.31 16.70 17.54
N ASN A 511 3.09 15.59 18.25
CA ASN A 511 3.71 14.31 17.95
C ASN A 511 3.09 13.71 16.68
N GLU A 512 3.93 13.16 15.81
CA GLU A 512 3.48 12.38 14.67
C GLU A 512 2.95 11.03 15.16
N THR A 513 1.69 10.71 14.84
CA THR A 513 1.00 9.51 15.33
C THR A 513 0.78 8.41 14.29
N LEU A 514 0.81 8.72 12.99
CA LEU A 514 0.52 7.72 11.95
C LEU A 514 1.72 6.85 11.62
N ALA A 515 2.93 7.41 11.59
CA ALA A 515 4.16 6.70 11.29
C ALA A 515 4.46 5.54 12.24
N PRO A 516 4.35 5.67 13.59
CA PRO A 516 4.54 4.52 14.47
C PRO A 516 3.44 3.46 14.30
N VAL A 517 2.17 3.87 14.09
CA VAL A 517 1.05 2.94 13.87
C VAL A 517 1.20 2.19 12.55
N SER A 518 1.52 2.89 11.46
CA SER A 518 1.67 2.30 10.14
C SER A 518 2.92 1.45 10.02
N ARG A 519 4.03 1.85 10.64
CA ARG A 519 5.26 1.02 10.69
C ARG A 519 5.00 -0.28 11.43
N ARG A 520 4.33 -0.22 12.59
CA ARG A 520 3.97 -1.44 13.34
C ARG A 520 3.08 -2.38 12.50
N PHE A 521 2.17 -1.84 11.69
CA PHE A 521 1.24 -2.66 10.93
C PHE A 521 1.83 -3.20 9.62
N LEU A 522 2.48 -2.34 8.83
CA LEU A 522 2.96 -2.64 7.47
C LEU A 522 4.35 -3.29 7.47
N ASP A 523 5.25 -2.78 8.31
CA ASP A 523 6.69 -3.07 8.22
C ASP A 523 7.12 -4.10 9.28
N ALA A 524 6.62 -3.96 10.52
CA ALA A 524 7.02 -4.83 11.62
C ALA A 524 6.56 -6.28 11.40
N PRO A 525 7.44 -7.27 11.66
CA PRO A 525 7.07 -8.66 11.52
C PRO A 525 6.09 -9.07 12.62
N ILE A 526 5.28 -10.09 12.34
CA ILE A 526 4.25 -10.59 13.24
C ILE A 526 4.83 -11.70 14.09
N ALA A 527 4.90 -11.46 15.40
CA ALA A 527 5.22 -12.46 16.41
C ALA A 527 3.96 -13.18 16.92
N TYR A 528 4.17 -14.28 17.65
CA TYR A 528 3.11 -15.13 18.19
C TYR A 528 2.00 -14.36 18.95
N HIS A 529 2.35 -13.53 19.93
CA HIS A 529 1.35 -12.78 20.70
C HIS A 529 0.55 -11.80 19.83
N THR A 530 1.18 -11.22 18.81
CA THR A 530 0.51 -10.32 17.87
C THR A 530 -0.47 -11.11 17.01
N ALA A 531 -0.04 -12.26 16.45
CA ALA A 531 -0.92 -13.16 15.70
C ALA A 531 -2.15 -13.60 16.52
N VAL A 532 -1.95 -14.04 17.77
CA VAL A 532 -3.03 -14.45 18.67
C VAL A 532 -3.96 -13.28 19.00
N GLY A 533 -3.39 -12.10 19.29
CA GLY A 533 -4.17 -10.90 19.58
C GLY A 533 -5.00 -10.42 18.39
N GLU A 534 -4.47 -10.53 17.17
CA GLU A 534 -5.19 -10.19 15.94
C GLU A 534 -6.37 -11.11 15.61
N LEU A 535 -6.36 -12.34 16.12
CA LEU A 535 -7.53 -13.24 16.10
C LEU A 535 -8.57 -12.87 17.19
N GLY A 536 -8.26 -11.89 18.04
CA GLY A 536 -9.08 -11.49 19.17
C GLY A 536 -9.04 -12.48 20.34
N LEU A 537 -8.02 -13.34 20.37
CA LEU A 537 -7.83 -14.36 21.38
C LEU A 537 -6.85 -13.89 22.45
N GLN A 538 -7.04 -14.34 23.69
CA GLN A 538 -6.10 -14.08 24.77
C GLN A 538 -4.94 -15.08 24.74
N SER A 539 -3.72 -14.58 24.90
CA SER A 539 -2.47 -15.38 24.84
C SER A 539 -2.26 -16.38 25.97
N GLU A 540 -3.13 -16.41 26.99
CA GLU A 540 -3.08 -17.44 28.05
C GLU A 540 -3.35 -18.85 27.49
N ASN A 541 -3.97 -18.92 26.31
CA ASN A 541 -4.13 -20.16 25.56
C ASN A 541 -2.92 -20.41 24.65
N SER A 542 -2.40 -21.64 24.69
CA SER A 542 -1.31 -22.10 23.83
C SER A 542 -1.84 -22.54 22.46
N PHE A 543 -1.48 -21.80 21.42
CA PHE A 543 -1.81 -22.05 20.01
C PHE A 543 -0.59 -22.50 19.18
N GLU A 544 0.57 -22.66 19.79
CA GLU A 544 1.82 -23.08 19.14
C GLU A 544 1.64 -24.42 18.40
N GLY A 545 0.86 -25.34 18.99
CA GLY A 545 0.52 -26.62 18.38
C GLY A 545 -0.26 -26.51 17.07
N MET A 546 -1.11 -25.47 16.93
CA MET A 546 -1.84 -25.21 15.68
C MET A 546 -0.87 -24.88 14.55
N PHE A 547 0.08 -23.98 14.79
CA PHE A 547 1.07 -23.57 13.79
C PHE A 547 2.01 -24.71 13.36
N ARG A 548 2.11 -25.80 14.14
CA ARG A 548 2.83 -27.03 13.79
C ARG A 548 2.00 -28.05 13.01
N SER A 549 0.69 -27.83 12.85
CA SER A 549 -0.16 -28.73 12.07
C SER A 549 0.30 -28.79 10.61
N PRO A 550 0.13 -29.92 9.90
CA PRO A 550 0.58 -30.05 8.51
C PRO A 550 0.07 -28.96 7.57
N GLN A 551 -1.17 -28.48 7.77
CA GLN A 551 -1.78 -27.41 7.01
C GLN A 551 -0.98 -26.10 7.14
N PHE A 552 -0.79 -25.61 8.37
CA PHE A 552 -0.10 -24.34 8.61
C PHE A 552 1.42 -24.45 8.51
N ALA A 553 1.98 -25.65 8.69
CA ALA A 553 3.37 -25.91 8.40
C ALA A 553 3.67 -25.81 6.90
N GLY A 554 2.80 -26.37 6.05
CA GLY A 554 2.88 -26.23 4.60
C GLY A 554 2.67 -24.79 4.10
N ALA A 555 1.93 -23.98 4.86
CA ALA A 555 1.73 -22.55 4.62
C ALA A 555 2.91 -21.66 5.05
N GLY A 556 3.92 -22.21 5.74
CA GLY A 556 5.08 -21.46 6.21
C GLY A 556 4.88 -20.73 7.56
N LEU A 557 3.81 -21.04 8.30
CA LEU A 557 3.49 -20.38 9.58
C LEU A 557 4.19 -21.01 10.80
N VAL A 558 5.00 -22.05 10.61
CA VAL A 558 5.78 -22.73 11.68
C VAL A 558 6.58 -21.78 12.57
N PRO A 559 7.19 -20.67 12.08
CA PRO A 559 7.95 -19.76 12.93
C PRO A 559 7.16 -19.27 14.15
N LEU A 560 5.84 -19.06 14.02
CA LEU A 560 4.97 -18.65 15.14
C LEU A 560 4.88 -19.68 16.27
N SER A 561 5.28 -20.93 16.04
CA SER A 561 5.28 -21.99 17.07
C SER A 561 6.54 -22.05 17.93
N ASN A 562 7.59 -21.29 17.59
CA ASN A 562 8.93 -21.38 18.18
C ASN A 562 9.58 -19.99 18.35
N ASN A 563 8.81 -18.98 18.80
CA ASN A 563 9.30 -17.59 18.98
C ASN A 563 9.89 -16.94 17.71
N GLY A 564 9.58 -17.46 16.54
CA GLY A 564 9.88 -16.82 15.27
C GLY A 564 8.82 -15.79 14.90
N VAL A 565 9.00 -15.18 13.74
CA VAL A 565 8.10 -14.16 13.20
C VAL A 565 7.76 -14.43 11.73
N ILE A 566 6.66 -13.87 11.25
CA ILE A 566 6.24 -13.94 9.84
C ILE A 566 5.98 -12.54 9.28
N ARG A 567 5.82 -12.42 7.96
CA ARG A 567 5.47 -11.16 7.30
C ARG A 567 3.94 -10.96 7.23
N ARG A 568 3.53 -9.70 7.11
CA ARG A 568 2.12 -9.26 7.10
C ARG A 568 1.29 -9.86 5.97
N ASP A 569 1.86 -9.89 4.77
CA ASP A 569 1.23 -10.47 3.57
C ASP A 569 0.91 -11.96 3.76
N MET A 570 1.86 -12.74 4.27
CA MET A 570 1.67 -14.14 4.62
C MET A 570 0.55 -14.31 5.66
N TRP A 571 0.51 -13.47 6.69
CA TRP A 571 -0.55 -13.52 7.69
C TRP A 571 -1.94 -13.22 7.12
N GLU A 572 -2.07 -12.18 6.30
CA GLU A 572 -3.34 -11.82 5.66
C GLU A 572 -3.82 -12.88 4.65
N ASP A 573 -2.90 -13.59 4.01
CA ASP A 573 -3.24 -14.67 3.10
C ASP A 573 -3.90 -15.86 3.80
N TYR A 574 -3.37 -16.24 4.97
CA TYR A 574 -3.86 -17.40 5.72
C TYR A 574 -4.85 -17.05 6.84
N PHE A 575 -5.11 -15.77 7.11
CA PHE A 575 -6.06 -15.34 8.15
C PHE A 575 -7.44 -16.02 8.02
N PRO A 576 -8.08 -16.09 6.84
CA PRO A 576 -9.37 -16.78 6.69
C PRO A 576 -9.32 -18.27 7.10
N SER A 577 -8.28 -18.98 6.69
CA SER A 577 -8.11 -20.41 6.98
C SER A 577 -7.85 -20.69 8.46
N ILE A 578 -7.14 -19.78 9.14
CA ILE A 578 -6.93 -19.86 10.60
C ILE A 578 -8.25 -19.65 11.35
N VAL A 579 -9.05 -18.67 10.91
CA VAL A 579 -10.39 -18.41 11.48
C VAL A 579 -11.29 -19.64 11.37
N GLU A 580 -11.32 -20.27 10.20
CA GLU A 580 -12.10 -21.50 9.97
C GLU A 580 -11.57 -22.68 10.80
N PHE A 581 -10.25 -22.88 10.82
CA PHE A 581 -9.61 -23.97 11.58
C PHE A 581 -9.92 -23.89 13.09
N LEU A 582 -9.88 -22.69 13.65
CA LEU A 582 -10.17 -22.45 15.06
C LEU A 582 -11.68 -22.40 15.37
N GLY A 583 -12.54 -22.45 14.35
CA GLY A 583 -13.98 -22.34 14.52
C GLY A 583 -14.43 -20.99 15.08
N LEU A 584 -13.71 -19.91 14.76
CA LEU A 584 -14.02 -18.56 15.27
C LEU A 584 -15.22 -17.91 14.57
N GLY A 585 -15.63 -18.44 13.41
CA GLY A 585 -16.75 -17.96 12.62
C GLY A 585 -16.48 -18.14 11.12
N VAL A 586 -17.26 -17.44 10.30
CA VAL A 586 -17.12 -17.46 8.83
C VAL A 586 -16.33 -16.23 8.38
N PRO A 587 -15.16 -16.39 7.73
CA PRO A 587 -14.40 -15.24 7.25
C PRO A 587 -15.14 -14.50 6.13
N VAL A 588 -15.25 -13.17 6.24
CA VAL A 588 -15.80 -12.30 5.18
C VAL A 588 -14.64 -11.84 4.30
N ILE A 589 -14.29 -12.67 3.33
CA ILE A 589 -13.15 -12.47 2.43
C ILE A 589 -13.38 -11.24 1.52
N PRO A 590 -12.40 -10.33 1.39
CA PRO A 590 -12.50 -9.17 0.52
C PRO A 590 -12.21 -9.55 -0.95
N VAL A 591 -12.96 -10.49 -1.53
CA VAL A 591 -12.71 -10.99 -2.90
C VAL A 591 -12.84 -9.89 -3.97
N ASP A 592 -13.66 -8.87 -3.69
CA ASP A 592 -13.89 -7.70 -4.55
C ASP A 592 -12.89 -6.55 -4.32
N ALA A 593 -11.95 -6.72 -3.40
CA ALA A 593 -10.89 -5.75 -3.12
C ALA A 593 -10.09 -5.40 -4.38
N VAL A 594 -9.71 -4.14 -4.50
CA VAL A 594 -8.74 -3.72 -5.53
C VAL A 594 -7.31 -3.82 -4.97
N THR A 595 -7.13 -3.75 -3.65
CA THR A 595 -5.81 -3.90 -3.01
C THR A 595 -5.36 -5.36 -2.92
N ARG A 596 -6.28 -6.31 -3.11
CA ARG A 596 -5.99 -7.75 -3.13
C ARG A 596 -6.22 -8.31 -4.54
N PRO A 597 -5.22 -8.26 -5.44
CA PRO A 597 -5.38 -8.68 -6.83
C PRO A 597 -5.63 -10.19 -6.97
N ASP A 598 -5.07 -10.98 -6.06
CA ASP A 598 -5.15 -12.44 -6.07
C ASP A 598 -5.72 -12.95 -4.74
N PHE A 599 -6.46 -14.05 -4.82
CA PHE A 599 -6.96 -14.77 -3.66
C PHE A 599 -7.07 -16.26 -3.99
N ARG A 600 -6.56 -17.10 -3.10
CA ARG A 600 -6.64 -18.56 -3.23
C ARG A 600 -7.37 -19.15 -2.03
N VAL A 601 -8.10 -20.22 -2.28
CA VAL A 601 -8.75 -20.99 -1.23
C VAL A 601 -7.80 -22.13 -0.84
N ASP A 602 -7.47 -22.26 0.44
CA ASP A 602 -6.56 -23.32 0.88
C ASP A 602 -7.16 -24.71 0.65
N GLY A 603 -6.36 -25.62 0.10
CA GLY A 603 -6.79 -26.99 -0.22
C GLY A 603 -7.78 -27.09 -1.39
N SER A 604 -8.03 -25.98 -2.10
CA SER A 604 -8.77 -25.97 -3.35
C SER A 604 -8.08 -26.78 -4.44
N ASN A 605 -8.89 -27.51 -5.23
CA ASN A 605 -8.45 -28.19 -6.45
C ASN A 605 -8.74 -27.37 -7.72
N ILE A 606 -9.08 -26.10 -7.58
CA ILE A 606 -9.25 -25.18 -8.70
C ILE A 606 -7.87 -24.89 -9.26
N SER A 607 -7.72 -25.04 -10.57
CA SER A 607 -6.49 -24.74 -11.28
C SER A 607 -6.86 -24.20 -12.65
N VAL A 608 -6.91 -22.87 -12.75
CA VAL A 608 -7.21 -22.17 -14.00
C VAL A 608 -6.04 -21.25 -14.33
N ALA A 609 -5.36 -21.51 -15.44
CA ALA A 609 -4.26 -20.69 -15.90
C ALA A 609 -4.79 -19.53 -16.77
N LEU A 610 -4.59 -18.30 -16.30
CA LEU A 610 -4.85 -17.07 -17.05
C LEU A 610 -3.61 -16.62 -17.83
N SER A 611 -3.74 -16.38 -19.14
CA SER A 611 -2.64 -15.93 -20.01
C SER A 611 -3.13 -15.03 -21.15
N THR A 612 -2.18 -14.45 -21.91
CA THR A 612 -2.48 -13.60 -23.07
C THR A 612 -1.76 -14.09 -24.34
N SER A 613 -2.02 -13.44 -25.47
CA SER A 613 -1.35 -13.71 -26.76
C SER A 613 0.16 -13.48 -26.71
N HIS A 614 0.65 -12.67 -25.78
CA HIS A 614 2.08 -12.41 -25.57
C HIS A 614 2.54 -13.03 -24.25
N THR A 615 3.59 -13.84 -24.29
CA THR A 615 4.08 -14.58 -23.11
C THR A 615 4.63 -13.68 -22.00
N ASN A 616 5.07 -12.47 -22.34
CA ASN A 616 5.58 -11.48 -21.39
C ASN A 616 4.54 -10.43 -20.98
N ASN A 617 3.31 -10.51 -21.49
CA ASN A 617 2.24 -9.52 -21.30
C ASN A 617 2.63 -8.07 -21.64
N LEU A 618 3.66 -7.88 -22.47
CA LEU A 618 4.11 -6.58 -22.96
C LEU A 618 3.55 -6.34 -24.36
N TYR A 619 2.91 -5.18 -24.53
CA TYR A 619 2.25 -4.82 -25.77
C TYR A 619 2.64 -3.41 -26.22
N SER A 620 2.63 -3.19 -27.52
CA SER A 620 2.68 -1.87 -28.15
C SER A 620 1.27 -1.42 -28.54
N PRO A 621 1.01 -0.10 -28.59
CA PRO A 621 -0.25 0.43 -29.12
C PRO A 621 -0.61 -0.14 -30.50
N GLY A 622 -1.80 -0.72 -30.64
CA GLY A 622 -2.31 -1.33 -31.87
C GLY A 622 -2.06 -2.83 -32.00
N ASP A 623 -1.29 -3.43 -31.10
CA ASP A 623 -1.08 -4.88 -31.04
C ASP A 623 -2.39 -5.65 -30.82
N ASP A 624 -2.40 -6.91 -31.23
CA ASP A 624 -3.53 -7.83 -31.07
C ASP A 624 -3.46 -8.60 -29.75
N LEU A 625 -4.37 -8.26 -28.84
CA LEU A 625 -4.55 -8.92 -27.56
C LEU A 625 -5.64 -10.00 -27.65
N VAL A 626 -5.28 -11.21 -27.22
CA VAL A 626 -6.21 -12.32 -26.97
C VAL A 626 -5.92 -12.83 -25.57
N ILE A 627 -6.97 -13.14 -24.82
CA ILE A 627 -6.89 -13.62 -23.44
C ILE A 627 -7.33 -15.08 -23.42
N PHE A 628 -6.63 -15.90 -22.65
CA PHE A 628 -6.93 -17.31 -22.47
C PHE A 628 -7.10 -17.64 -20.99
N ALA A 629 -8.12 -18.44 -20.67
CA ALA A 629 -8.27 -19.07 -19.37
C ALA A 629 -8.41 -20.58 -19.56
N LYS A 630 -7.43 -21.36 -19.11
CA LYS A 630 -7.38 -22.81 -19.31
C LYS A 630 -7.56 -23.52 -17.99
N ASN A 631 -8.53 -24.42 -17.91
CA ASN A 631 -8.68 -25.29 -16.76
C ASN A 631 -7.63 -26.42 -16.81
N GLU A 632 -6.63 -26.35 -15.95
CA GLU A 632 -5.57 -27.36 -15.81
C GLU A 632 -5.86 -28.34 -14.66
N GLY A 633 -6.97 -28.14 -13.96
CA GLY A 633 -7.47 -29.02 -12.91
C GLY A 633 -8.17 -30.28 -13.45
N GLN A 634 -8.70 -31.06 -12.51
CA GLN A 634 -9.38 -32.33 -12.79
C GLN A 634 -10.92 -32.22 -12.67
N THR A 635 -11.44 -31.06 -12.31
CA THR A 635 -12.88 -30.82 -12.13
C THR A 635 -13.36 -29.69 -13.02
N THR A 636 -14.64 -29.70 -13.37
CA THR A 636 -15.24 -28.57 -14.11
C THR A 636 -15.37 -27.38 -13.16
N VAL A 637 -15.07 -26.18 -13.65
CA VAL A 637 -15.14 -24.93 -12.88
C VAL A 637 -16.07 -23.93 -13.55
N TYR A 638 -16.70 -23.07 -12.75
CA TYR A 638 -17.43 -21.89 -13.20
C TYR A 638 -16.49 -20.69 -13.16
N VAL A 639 -16.55 -19.82 -14.18
CA VAL A 639 -15.69 -18.64 -14.30
C VAL A 639 -16.46 -17.36 -14.61
N GLU A 640 -15.90 -16.23 -14.16
CA GLU A 640 -16.25 -14.87 -14.55
C GLU A 640 -14.94 -14.10 -14.81
N MET A 641 -14.89 -13.26 -15.84
CA MET A 641 -13.68 -12.53 -16.20
C MET A 641 -13.99 -11.07 -16.48
N ILE A 642 -13.21 -10.17 -15.89
CA ILE A 642 -13.32 -8.73 -16.05
C ILE A 642 -12.01 -8.13 -16.55
N GLY A 643 -12.12 -7.06 -17.34
CA GLY A 643 -11.01 -6.19 -17.72
C GLY A 643 -11.08 -4.89 -16.93
N THR A 644 -9.92 -4.39 -16.51
CA THR A 644 -9.73 -3.08 -15.87
C THR A 644 -8.74 -2.28 -16.71
N GLY A 645 -9.17 -1.12 -17.22
CA GLY A 645 -8.29 -0.23 -17.96
C GLY A 645 -7.40 0.62 -17.06
N VAL A 646 -6.51 1.42 -17.66
CA VAL A 646 -5.50 2.23 -16.96
C VAL A 646 -6.13 3.23 -15.99
N GLY A 647 -7.30 3.79 -16.33
CA GLY A 647 -8.04 4.73 -15.47
C GLY A 647 -8.86 4.06 -14.37
N GLY A 648 -8.86 2.72 -14.31
CA GLY A 648 -9.67 1.94 -13.39
C GLY A 648 -11.10 1.66 -13.89
N GLU A 649 -11.44 2.02 -15.12
CA GLU A 649 -12.68 1.63 -15.77
C GLU A 649 -12.79 0.11 -15.90
N LYS A 650 -13.98 -0.46 -15.68
CA LYS A 650 -14.17 -1.91 -15.66
C LYS A 650 -15.18 -2.38 -16.69
N VAL A 651 -14.91 -3.53 -17.27
CA VAL A 651 -15.80 -4.20 -18.22
C VAL A 651 -15.85 -5.69 -17.95
N VAL A 652 -17.05 -6.28 -18.03
CA VAL A 652 -17.22 -7.73 -17.97
C VAL A 652 -16.86 -8.30 -19.34
N LEU A 653 -15.83 -9.15 -19.37
CA LEU A 653 -15.36 -9.83 -20.58
C LEU A 653 -16.08 -11.17 -20.75
N VAL A 654 -16.17 -11.96 -19.67
CA VAL A 654 -16.91 -13.21 -19.60
C VAL A 654 -17.85 -13.12 -18.40
N PRO A 655 -19.18 -13.17 -18.57
CA PRO A 655 -20.11 -13.14 -17.45
C PRO A 655 -20.04 -14.42 -16.62
N ALA A 656 -20.42 -14.35 -15.35
CA ALA A 656 -20.56 -15.53 -14.50
C ALA A 656 -21.49 -16.61 -15.12
N GLY A 657 -21.23 -17.86 -14.73
CA GLY A 657 -21.96 -19.04 -15.20
C GLY A 657 -21.30 -19.75 -16.39
N LYS A 658 -20.23 -19.19 -16.98
CA LYS A 658 -19.43 -19.90 -17.99
C LYS A 658 -18.68 -21.06 -17.33
N THR A 659 -18.83 -22.27 -17.87
CA THR A 659 -18.10 -23.45 -17.38
C THR A 659 -16.84 -23.73 -18.20
N LEU A 660 -15.82 -24.30 -17.57
CA LEU A 660 -14.65 -24.88 -18.23
C LEU A 660 -14.43 -26.31 -17.74
N ALA A 661 -14.58 -27.27 -18.65
CA ALA A 661 -14.24 -28.67 -18.39
C ALA A 661 -12.73 -28.87 -18.22
N PRO A 662 -12.27 -29.97 -17.59
CA PRO A 662 -10.85 -30.28 -17.48
C PRO A 662 -10.14 -30.23 -18.85
N GLY A 663 -9.06 -29.45 -18.95
CA GLY A 663 -8.31 -29.23 -20.19
C GLY A 663 -8.93 -28.23 -21.18
N GLU A 664 -10.16 -27.76 -20.94
CA GLU A 664 -10.81 -26.76 -21.78
C GLU A 664 -10.10 -25.39 -21.67
N THR A 665 -9.98 -24.69 -22.79
CA THR A 665 -9.43 -23.33 -22.85
C THR A 665 -10.48 -22.36 -23.34
N LEU A 666 -10.86 -21.42 -22.49
CA LEU A 666 -11.60 -20.23 -22.88
C LEU A 666 -10.68 -19.30 -23.67
N ARG A 667 -11.16 -18.79 -24.80
CA ARG A 667 -10.50 -17.74 -25.59
C ARG A 667 -11.41 -16.51 -25.61
N PHE A 668 -10.86 -15.35 -25.25
CA PHE A 668 -11.55 -14.07 -25.35
C PHE A 668 -10.73 -13.06 -26.18
N PRO A 669 -11.34 -12.37 -27.16
CA PRO A 669 -12.69 -12.59 -27.69
C PRO A 669 -12.82 -13.98 -28.34
N GLU A 670 -14.03 -14.48 -28.56
CA GLU A 670 -14.22 -15.81 -29.19
C GLU A 670 -13.63 -15.85 -30.61
N THR A 671 -13.75 -14.75 -31.36
CA THR A 671 -13.16 -14.55 -32.70
C THR A 671 -12.44 -13.22 -32.79
N GLY A 672 -11.34 -13.15 -33.54
CA GLY A 672 -10.55 -11.92 -33.69
C GLY A 672 -9.69 -11.63 -32.44
N SER A 673 -9.43 -10.35 -32.20
CA SER A 673 -8.54 -9.82 -31.16
C SER A 673 -9.05 -8.47 -30.64
N LEU A 674 -8.63 -8.11 -29.42
CA LEU A 674 -8.73 -6.75 -28.91
C LEU A 674 -7.54 -5.94 -29.42
N LYS A 675 -7.76 -4.67 -29.73
CA LYS A 675 -6.68 -3.75 -30.07
C LYS A 675 -6.20 -3.03 -28.82
N VAL A 676 -4.92 -3.18 -28.50
CA VAL A 676 -4.27 -2.48 -27.40
C VAL A 676 -4.30 -0.98 -27.68
N GLN A 677 -4.75 -0.19 -26.69
CA GLN A 677 -4.92 1.25 -26.85
C GLN A 677 -3.58 1.98 -26.77
N SER A 678 -3.56 3.25 -27.19
CA SER A 678 -2.35 4.09 -27.11
C SER A 678 -2.10 4.69 -25.73
N THR A 679 -2.94 4.37 -24.73
CA THR A 679 -2.74 4.86 -23.37
C THR A 679 -1.68 4.00 -22.69
N LEU A 680 -0.54 4.62 -22.38
CA LEU A 680 0.53 3.97 -21.64
C LEU A 680 0.09 3.66 -20.21
N GLY A 681 0.51 2.50 -19.69
CA GLY A 681 0.20 2.08 -18.33
C GLY A 681 -0.17 0.61 -18.22
N ASN A 682 -0.70 0.26 -17.05
CA ASN A 682 -1.05 -1.11 -16.69
C ASN A 682 -2.56 -1.31 -16.79
N GLU A 683 -2.98 -2.17 -17.71
CA GLU A 683 -4.32 -2.76 -17.71
C GLU A 683 -4.30 -4.07 -16.92
N ARG A 684 -5.46 -4.53 -16.42
CA ARG A 684 -5.56 -5.77 -15.65
C ARG A 684 -6.71 -6.63 -16.14
N ILE A 685 -6.47 -7.93 -16.22
CA ILE A 685 -7.50 -8.95 -16.42
C ILE A 685 -7.65 -9.71 -15.11
N THR A 686 -8.86 -9.72 -14.55
CA THR A 686 -9.16 -10.47 -13.33
C THR A 686 -10.12 -11.60 -13.66
N LEU A 687 -9.74 -12.82 -13.30
CA LEU A 687 -10.52 -14.04 -13.43
C LEU A 687 -10.97 -14.48 -12.04
N PHE A 688 -12.26 -14.76 -11.90
CA PHE A 688 -12.85 -15.44 -10.76
C PHE A 688 -13.21 -16.86 -11.17
N ALA A 689 -12.84 -17.85 -10.36
CA ALA A 689 -13.11 -19.26 -10.62
C ALA A 689 -13.69 -19.94 -9.37
N SER A 690 -14.66 -20.83 -9.55
CA SER A 690 -15.28 -21.59 -8.45
C SER A 690 -15.67 -23.00 -8.89
N LEU A 691 -15.75 -23.93 -7.93
CA LEU A 691 -16.32 -25.26 -8.15
C LEU A 691 -17.86 -25.22 -8.25
N ASP A 692 -18.48 -24.22 -7.66
CA ASP A 692 -19.94 -24.04 -7.65
C ASP A 692 -20.36 -22.89 -8.56
N GLU A 693 -21.60 -22.94 -9.05
CA GLU A 693 -22.18 -21.82 -9.78
C GLU A 693 -22.40 -20.63 -8.83
N PHE A 694 -22.05 -19.43 -9.30
CA PHE A 694 -22.13 -18.20 -8.52
C PHE A 694 -22.80 -17.05 -9.29
N GLU A 695 -23.42 -16.13 -8.54
CA GLU A 695 -24.05 -14.92 -9.11
C GLU A 695 -22.96 -13.91 -9.48
N GLY A 696 -22.97 -13.42 -10.73
CA GLY A 696 -21.94 -12.52 -11.24
C GLY A 696 -21.95 -11.13 -10.61
N GLY A 697 -20.77 -10.52 -10.61
CA GLY A 697 -20.58 -9.18 -10.05
C GLY A 697 -21.19 -8.06 -10.90
N GLN A 698 -21.29 -6.87 -10.30
CA GLN A 698 -21.82 -5.68 -10.94
C GLN A 698 -20.74 -4.61 -11.08
N VAL A 699 -20.62 -4.05 -12.28
CA VAL A 699 -19.79 -2.86 -12.52
C VAL A 699 -20.50 -1.62 -11.99
N LEU A 700 -19.81 -0.91 -11.12
CA LEU A 700 -20.24 0.32 -10.50
C LEU A 700 -19.33 1.46 -10.94
N SER A 701 -19.93 2.48 -11.55
CA SER A 701 -19.18 3.61 -12.08
C SER A 701 -19.50 4.90 -11.36
N ALA A 702 -18.48 5.72 -11.17
CA ALA A 702 -18.59 7.05 -10.57
C ALA A 702 -17.80 8.06 -11.43
N LYS A 703 -18.25 9.32 -11.43
CA LYS A 703 -17.57 10.37 -12.18
C LYS A 703 -16.21 10.66 -11.53
N ASN A 704 -15.14 10.66 -12.32
CA ASN A 704 -13.77 10.96 -11.90
C ASN A 704 -13.22 10.01 -10.82
N MET A 705 -13.74 8.78 -10.74
CA MET A 705 -13.28 7.75 -9.81
C MET A 705 -13.14 6.43 -10.57
N ALA A 706 -12.31 5.52 -10.06
CA ALA A 706 -12.20 4.18 -10.63
C ALA A 706 -13.51 3.41 -10.43
N ASP A 707 -13.84 2.55 -11.40
CA ASP A 707 -14.99 1.67 -11.29
C ASP A 707 -14.75 0.58 -10.24
N ARG A 708 -15.82 0.12 -9.61
CA ARG A 708 -15.80 -1.04 -8.70
C ARG A 708 -16.54 -2.22 -9.34
N PHE A 709 -16.09 -3.43 -9.04
CA PHE A 709 -16.79 -4.66 -9.43
C PHE A 709 -17.15 -5.40 -8.14
N VAL A 710 -18.44 -5.57 -7.89
CA VAL A 710 -18.92 -6.07 -6.59
C VAL A 710 -19.87 -7.23 -6.78
N HIS A 711 -19.56 -8.35 -6.15
CA HIS A 711 -20.38 -9.53 -6.09
C HIS A 711 -21.36 -9.51 -4.91
N PRO A 712 -22.48 -10.24 -5.01
CA PRO A 712 -23.49 -10.34 -3.96
C PRO A 712 -23.21 -11.41 -2.89
N PHE A 713 -21.97 -11.88 -2.73
CA PHE A 713 -21.60 -13.07 -1.94
C PHE A 713 -21.74 -12.99 -0.42
N TYR A 714 -22.23 -11.88 0.13
CA TYR A 714 -22.29 -11.64 1.57
C TYR A 714 -23.63 -11.02 1.98
N LYS A 715 -24.71 -11.45 1.31
CA LYS A 715 -26.06 -11.02 1.66
C LYS A 715 -26.41 -11.56 3.05
N LEU A 716 -26.63 -10.63 3.98
CA LEU A 716 -27.08 -10.94 5.33
C LEU A 716 -28.60 -11.11 5.33
N ASN A 717 -29.06 -12.35 5.42
CA ASN A 717 -30.47 -12.69 5.51
C ASN A 717 -30.89 -12.75 6.98
N VAL A 718 -31.93 -12.00 7.34
CA VAL A 718 -32.47 -11.98 8.70
C VAL A 718 -33.78 -12.76 8.71
N HIS A 719 -33.81 -13.88 9.43
CA HIS A 719 -35.01 -14.71 9.60
C HIS A 719 -35.39 -14.79 11.08
N GLY A 720 -36.35 -13.97 11.50
CA GLY A 720 -36.76 -13.90 12.90
C GLY A 720 -35.64 -13.31 13.76
N ALA A 721 -35.03 -14.13 14.63
CA ALA A 721 -33.98 -13.72 15.57
C ALA A 721 -32.56 -14.16 15.14
N VAL A 722 -32.42 -14.81 13.98
CA VAL A 722 -31.14 -15.38 13.50
C VAL A 722 -30.72 -14.65 12.23
N ALA A 723 -29.45 -14.23 12.17
CA ALA A 723 -28.84 -13.73 10.95
C ALA A 723 -28.05 -14.86 10.29
N GLN A 724 -28.31 -15.10 9.00
CA GLN A 724 -27.58 -16.07 8.21
C GLN A 724 -26.86 -15.37 7.07
N LEU A 725 -25.56 -15.63 6.95
CA LEU A 725 -24.75 -15.11 5.87
C LEU A 725 -24.77 -16.08 4.69
N ASP A 726 -25.22 -15.61 3.52
CA ASP A 726 -24.83 -16.27 2.27
C ASP A 726 -23.32 -16.06 2.12
N HIS A 727 -22.51 -17.13 2.07
CA HIS A 727 -21.05 -17.08 2.23
C HIS A 727 -20.29 -17.76 1.08
N LYS A 728 -20.89 -17.87 -0.11
CA LYS A 728 -20.31 -18.60 -1.27
C LYS A 728 -18.91 -18.15 -1.72
N ALA A 729 -18.44 -16.99 -1.28
CA ALA A 729 -17.12 -16.45 -1.63
C ALA A 729 -15.92 -17.25 -1.09
N ASN A 730 -16.07 -18.06 -0.05
CA ASN A 730 -14.99 -18.94 0.42
C ASN A 730 -14.68 -20.10 -0.54
N ARG A 731 -15.35 -20.16 -1.69
CA ARG A 731 -15.14 -21.13 -2.77
C ARG A 731 -14.67 -20.50 -4.07
N ILE A 732 -14.22 -19.25 -4.03
CA ILE A 732 -13.84 -18.48 -5.21
C ILE A 732 -12.34 -18.19 -5.15
N GLU A 733 -11.64 -18.59 -6.20
CA GLU A 733 -10.29 -18.12 -6.46
C GLU A 733 -10.34 -16.90 -7.36
N LYS A 734 -9.47 -15.94 -7.07
CA LYS A 734 -9.27 -14.73 -7.85
C LYS A 734 -7.84 -14.71 -8.35
N GLN A 735 -7.68 -14.55 -9.65
CA GLN A 735 -6.38 -14.37 -10.28
C GLN A 735 -6.38 -13.11 -11.11
N THR A 736 -5.34 -12.29 -10.99
CA THR A 736 -5.16 -11.09 -11.82
C THR A 736 -3.89 -11.16 -12.64
N LEU A 737 -4.03 -10.91 -13.94
CA LEU A 737 -2.93 -10.73 -14.88
C LEU A 737 -2.80 -9.25 -15.22
N THR A 738 -1.58 -8.70 -15.16
CA THR A 738 -1.28 -7.33 -15.57
C THR A 738 -0.75 -7.31 -16.99
N ILE A 739 -1.29 -6.40 -17.81
CA ILE A 739 -0.89 -6.13 -19.18
C ILE A 739 -0.24 -4.75 -19.18
N GLU A 740 1.00 -4.68 -19.64
CA GLU A 740 1.74 -3.42 -19.69
C GLU A 740 1.87 -2.95 -21.15
N THR A 741 1.37 -1.74 -21.42
CA THR A 741 1.51 -1.09 -22.73
C THR A 741 2.67 -0.10 -22.69
N ARG A 742 3.66 -0.30 -23.57
CA ARG A 742 4.86 0.55 -23.68
C ARG A 742 5.00 1.21 -25.05
#